data_AF-A0A0B7NWQ6-F1
#
_entry.id   AF-A0A0B7NWQ6-F1
#
_cell.length_a   1.000
_cell.length_b   1.000
_cell.length_c   1.000
_cell.angle_alpha   90.00
_cell.angle_beta   90.00
_cell.angle_gamma   90.00
#
_symmetry.space_group_name_H-M   'P 1'
#
loop_
_entity.id
_entity.type
_entity.pdbx_description
1 polymer ?
#
loop_
_entity_poly.entity_id
_entity_poly.type
_entity_poly.pdbx_seq_one_letter_code
_entity_poly.pdbx_strand_id
1 'polypeptide(L)'
;MVHLLDNPFDADPIASPNKAPSYKRRKLWKILVRFTLVSTLIAVCYFFGRSIQWGTLSENYGFSAKDVDFMRYFCSQIQASSSQSFVSGNSLTQVVAEEELEHHKAGYLNPQDTPLPDDTIPDKVWDNLPVKGAYYMIVRNENLADARSVIKSMEDHMKNGTRYPWVFLNNQAFTAEFKRYVTRLTNAPVFFGKIDLQVWEYPHWIDIPRAEFLMLQQEIQGAHKGASLSYHQMLRYHTGYFFHHPLLRNVEYTWRVEPGSDYSCQMDQDMFLYMKQHQKKLGFVLTMREAPATIPTLWSRVNEFRSYYPEYILPQNETIWPWIVDKESGEYNMCHFWSNFQLADLSFFRSEAYQQYFKYLDNTGNFFYERWGDAPVQTIAAALFMQKKDIHFFNDIGYSHTSALHCPYNETLLRKCSCDVNSNYGKYLAIYCNSSTDCFNLIRDKAKQFRENSLAGYGQQEPHPEQQRKQLKEQDEAYEAMYQDPNKVEQKNALGVSMDDVPKAAAAVAAVKLDGNSQDQQVIAHDTADEEYRKLTDSALPRVKGAFVVLVRNSELYALRSSMRYLEDRFNHKYNYPWIFLNEEPFTEEFKNMTSMMTNAQVSYGLVPQEHWSYPGYIDQEYAAQCRDALAAQGIPYGGSESYRHMCRYQSGFFMLHPLLDNLDYYWRVEPGVKFSCDMDYDPFRLMQERDLKYGFTIALREYRATIPSLWKTTLEFAKTHPQYIYPRTRPDSLLRLVSDDNGWSYNLCHFWSNFEIASVKYMRSEGYQSYFRYLDEAGGFFYERWGDAPVHSIAVALMLKQSDVHWFYDIGYKHDNFEHCPTEEKWLTNSKCYCDPSTSFDFNLGSCTNLFLDVMNRTASSFIVTRPDPEDLPI
;
A
#
# COMPACT_ATOMS: atom_id res chain seq x y z
N MET A 1 -4.40 -30.68 -9.30
CA MET A 1 -5.10 -29.43 -9.73
C MET A 1 -4.94 -28.37 -8.63
N VAL A 2 -3.73 -28.23 -8.06
CA VAL A 2 -3.35 -27.06 -7.27
C VAL A 2 -2.97 -25.94 -8.23
N HIS A 3 -3.21 -24.70 -7.79
CA HIS A 3 -3.14 -23.49 -8.59
C HIS A 3 -1.73 -23.29 -9.20
N LEU A 4 -1.54 -23.72 -10.45
CA LEU A 4 -0.29 -23.51 -11.22
C LEU A 4 -0.03 -22.02 -11.58
N LEU A 5 -0.86 -21.08 -11.11
CA LEU A 5 -0.84 -19.66 -11.51
C LEU A 5 -1.06 -18.70 -10.31
N ASP A 6 -0.83 -19.12 -9.06
CA ASP A 6 -0.93 -18.21 -7.92
C ASP A 6 0.32 -17.32 -7.76
N ASN A 7 0.16 -16.11 -7.22
CA ASN A 7 1.25 -15.18 -6.91
C ASN A 7 1.51 -15.16 -5.39
N PRO A 8 2.73 -15.52 -4.92
CA PRO A 8 3.01 -15.56 -3.50
C PRO A 8 3.15 -14.16 -2.88
N PHE A 9 3.33 -13.12 -3.71
CA PHE A 9 3.50 -11.73 -3.31
C PHE A 9 2.21 -10.91 -3.36
N ASP A 10 1.10 -11.48 -3.85
CA ASP A 10 -0.19 -10.81 -3.75
C ASP A 10 -0.44 -10.44 -2.29
N ALA A 11 -0.56 -9.14 -2.02
CA ALA A 11 -1.03 -8.65 -0.76
C ALA A 11 -2.36 -9.35 -0.50
N ASP A 12 -2.45 -9.99 0.66
CA ASP A 12 -3.72 -10.49 1.13
C ASP A 12 -4.69 -9.30 1.08
N PRO A 13 -5.90 -9.43 0.50
CA PRO A 13 -6.92 -8.39 0.65
C PRO A 13 -7.46 -8.32 2.10
N ILE A 14 -6.61 -8.65 3.07
CA ILE A 14 -6.79 -8.72 4.53
C ILE A 14 -6.25 -7.43 5.18
N ALA A 15 -6.13 -6.34 4.42
CA ALA A 15 -6.17 -4.98 4.96
C ALA A 15 -7.62 -4.45 5.06
N SER A 16 -8.58 -5.33 5.38
CA SER A 16 -9.94 -4.96 5.74
C SER A 16 -10.51 -6.03 6.69
N PRO A 17 -10.99 -5.68 7.90
CA PRO A 17 -11.63 -6.64 8.80
C PRO A 17 -12.95 -7.22 8.25
N ASN A 18 -13.44 -6.69 7.13
CA ASN A 18 -14.80 -6.93 6.65
C ASN A 18 -14.85 -7.71 5.33
N LYS A 19 -14.58 -9.02 5.38
CA LYS A 19 -15.06 -9.95 4.33
C LYS A 19 -16.09 -10.93 4.89
N ALA A 20 -17.32 -10.75 4.41
CA ALA A 20 -18.53 -11.50 4.75
C ALA A 20 -18.42 -13.03 4.51
N PRO A 21 -19.36 -13.83 5.08
CA PRO A 21 -19.48 -15.29 4.87
C PRO A 21 -19.65 -15.74 3.41
N SER A 22 -19.79 -14.81 2.46
CA SER A 22 -19.89 -15.08 1.03
C SER A 22 -18.60 -15.65 0.43
N TYR A 23 -17.42 -15.41 1.02
CA TYR A 23 -16.18 -16.07 0.60
C TYR A 23 -16.18 -17.54 0.97
N LYS A 24 -16.62 -17.91 2.18
CA LYS A 24 -16.83 -19.31 2.56
C LYS A 24 -17.86 -19.97 1.65
N ARG A 25 -18.95 -19.28 1.27
CA ARG A 25 -19.94 -19.81 0.31
C ARG A 25 -19.43 -19.92 -1.12
N ARG A 26 -18.68 -18.95 -1.66
CA ARG A 26 -18.06 -19.05 -3.01
C ARG A 26 -16.94 -20.09 -3.04
N LYS A 27 -16.18 -20.24 -1.96
CA LYS A 27 -15.17 -21.29 -1.76
C LYS A 27 -15.84 -22.66 -1.64
N LEU A 28 -16.89 -22.80 -0.82
CA LEU A 28 -17.73 -24.00 -0.73
C LEU A 28 -18.42 -24.32 -2.06
N TRP A 29 -18.90 -23.33 -2.80
CA TRP A 29 -19.57 -23.53 -4.09
C TRP A 29 -18.58 -23.94 -5.17
N LYS A 30 -17.37 -23.33 -5.21
CA LYS A 30 -16.28 -23.80 -6.06
C LYS A 30 -15.81 -25.21 -5.67
N ILE A 31 -15.76 -25.53 -4.38
CA ILE A 31 -15.43 -26.88 -3.87
C ILE A 31 -16.54 -27.87 -4.26
N LEU A 32 -17.82 -27.52 -4.10
CA LEU A 32 -18.97 -28.34 -4.47
C LEU A 32 -19.00 -28.59 -5.98
N VAL A 33 -18.89 -27.55 -6.80
CA VAL A 33 -18.85 -27.69 -8.27
C VAL A 33 -17.66 -28.55 -8.70
N ARG A 34 -16.48 -28.38 -8.09
CA ARG A 34 -15.30 -29.22 -8.36
C ARG A 34 -15.49 -30.66 -7.88
N PHE A 35 -16.08 -30.87 -6.71
CA PHE A 35 -16.37 -32.20 -6.18
C PHE A 35 -17.43 -32.91 -7.03
N THR A 36 -18.44 -32.20 -7.51
CA THR A 36 -19.45 -32.71 -8.46
C THR A 36 -18.79 -33.04 -9.79
N LEU A 37 -17.94 -32.18 -10.34
CA LEU A 37 -17.19 -32.45 -11.58
C LEU A 37 -16.30 -33.69 -11.44
N VAL A 38 -15.54 -33.80 -10.34
CA VAL A 38 -14.65 -34.94 -10.08
C VAL A 38 -15.45 -36.21 -9.84
N SER A 39 -16.53 -36.15 -9.06
CA SER A 39 -17.43 -37.30 -8.81
C SER A 39 -18.12 -37.76 -10.09
N THR A 40 -18.51 -36.82 -10.96
CA THR A 40 -19.08 -37.12 -12.28
C THR A 40 -18.02 -37.75 -13.18
N LEU A 41 -16.78 -37.23 -13.21
CA LEU A 41 -15.68 -37.83 -13.97
C LEU A 41 -15.34 -39.25 -13.48
N ILE A 42 -15.30 -39.45 -12.16
CA ILE A 42 -15.06 -40.77 -11.55
C ILE A 42 -16.20 -41.73 -11.92
N ALA A 43 -17.46 -41.31 -11.80
CA ALA A 43 -18.61 -42.13 -12.20
C ALA A 43 -18.58 -42.46 -13.70
N VAL A 44 -18.25 -41.50 -14.56
CA VAL A 44 -18.12 -41.72 -16.01
C VAL A 44 -16.98 -42.69 -16.31
N CYS A 45 -15.81 -42.54 -15.69
CA CYS A 45 -14.69 -43.47 -15.84
C CYS A 45 -15.00 -44.88 -15.32
N TYR A 46 -15.76 -44.99 -14.23
CA TYR A 46 -16.11 -46.27 -13.60
C TYR A 46 -17.19 -47.04 -14.35
N PHE A 47 -18.24 -46.35 -14.83
CA PHE A 47 -19.37 -46.99 -15.53
C PHE A 47 -19.17 -47.07 -17.06
N PHE A 48 -18.48 -46.11 -17.67
CA PHE A 48 -18.39 -45.97 -19.13
C PHE A 48 -16.95 -45.94 -19.68
N GLY A 49 -15.92 -45.88 -18.82
CA GLY A 49 -14.52 -45.73 -19.26
C GLY A 49 -14.00 -46.81 -20.21
N ARG A 50 -14.58 -48.03 -20.18
CA ARG A 50 -14.22 -49.14 -21.10
C ARG A 50 -14.94 -49.09 -22.44
N SER A 51 -16.05 -48.36 -22.55
CA SER A 51 -16.86 -48.24 -23.77
C SER A 51 -16.63 -46.93 -24.53
N ILE A 52 -15.82 -46.00 -23.99
CA ILE A 52 -15.45 -44.75 -24.65
C ILE A 52 -14.35 -45.01 -25.69
N GLN A 53 -14.66 -44.77 -26.97
CA GLN A 53 -13.65 -44.71 -28.03
C GLN A 53 -12.94 -43.34 -28.00
N TRP A 54 -11.88 -43.24 -27.19
CA TRP A 54 -11.19 -41.97 -26.93
C TRP A 54 -10.71 -41.21 -28.17
N GLY A 55 -10.41 -41.91 -29.27
CA GLY A 55 -9.97 -41.29 -30.53
C GLY A 55 -11.03 -40.40 -31.19
N THR A 56 -12.32 -40.70 -31.01
CA THR A 56 -13.42 -39.96 -31.68
C THR A 56 -13.83 -38.68 -30.96
N LEU A 57 -13.36 -38.46 -29.73
CA LEU A 57 -13.65 -37.25 -28.94
C LEU A 57 -12.88 -36.02 -29.43
N SER A 58 -11.66 -36.22 -29.94
CA SER A 58 -10.89 -35.13 -30.56
C SER A 58 -11.45 -34.76 -31.94
N GLU A 59 -11.82 -35.76 -32.74
CA GLU A 59 -12.29 -35.57 -34.12
C GLU A 59 -13.72 -35.02 -34.23
N ASN A 60 -14.66 -35.45 -33.37
CA ASN A 60 -16.08 -35.10 -33.53
C ASN A 60 -16.60 -34.03 -32.54
N TYR A 61 -15.86 -33.74 -31.46
CA TYR A 61 -16.37 -32.89 -30.37
C TYR A 61 -15.38 -31.78 -29.93
N GLY A 62 -14.27 -31.59 -30.65
CA GLY A 62 -13.40 -30.43 -30.49
C GLY A 62 -12.53 -30.42 -29.23
N PHE A 63 -12.35 -31.56 -28.55
CA PHE A 63 -11.45 -31.66 -27.40
C PHE A 63 -9.98 -31.65 -27.84
N SER A 64 -9.13 -30.93 -27.10
CA SER A 64 -7.69 -30.90 -27.37
C SER A 64 -7.07 -32.27 -27.10
N ALA A 65 -6.02 -32.64 -27.86
CA ALA A 65 -5.34 -33.93 -27.70
C ALA A 65 -4.82 -34.14 -26.26
N LYS A 66 -4.36 -33.07 -25.61
CA LYS A 66 -3.88 -33.10 -24.21
C LYS A 66 -5.01 -33.42 -23.22
N ASP A 67 -6.21 -32.88 -23.43
CA ASP A 67 -7.36 -33.14 -22.54
C ASP A 67 -7.87 -34.58 -22.69
N VAL A 68 -7.87 -35.11 -23.92
CA VAL A 68 -8.24 -36.51 -24.20
C VAL A 68 -7.23 -37.47 -23.59
N ASP A 69 -5.92 -37.18 -23.69
CA ASP A 69 -4.88 -38.01 -23.09
C ASP A 69 -4.92 -37.97 -21.55
N PHE A 70 -5.20 -36.80 -20.96
CA PHE A 70 -5.43 -36.68 -19.52
C PHE A 70 -6.63 -37.49 -19.04
N MET A 71 -7.79 -37.39 -19.71
CA MET A 71 -8.98 -38.17 -19.35
C MET A 71 -8.77 -39.68 -19.53
N ARG A 72 -8.07 -40.09 -20.59
CA ARG A 72 -7.70 -41.50 -20.83
C ARG A 72 -6.78 -42.01 -19.72
N TYR A 73 -5.74 -41.25 -19.36
CA TYR A 73 -4.83 -41.58 -18.26
C TYR A 73 -5.60 -41.68 -16.94
N PHE A 74 -6.43 -40.70 -16.61
CA PHE A 74 -7.21 -40.67 -15.37
C PHE A 74 -8.16 -41.87 -15.24
N CYS A 75 -8.92 -42.21 -16.29
CA CYS A 75 -9.78 -43.40 -16.26
C CYS A 75 -8.96 -44.70 -16.17
N SER A 76 -7.77 -44.77 -16.76
CA SER A 76 -6.88 -45.94 -16.66
C SER A 76 -6.34 -46.14 -15.24
N GLN A 77 -6.03 -45.05 -14.51
CA GLN A 77 -5.55 -45.12 -13.13
C GLN A 77 -6.66 -45.57 -12.16
N ILE A 78 -7.89 -45.09 -12.34
CA ILE A 78 -9.05 -45.56 -11.54
C ILE A 78 -9.29 -47.06 -11.78
N GLN A 79 -9.16 -47.52 -13.03
CA GLN A 79 -9.36 -48.93 -13.36
C GLN A 79 -8.20 -49.83 -12.90
N ALA A 80 -6.96 -49.32 -12.85
CA ALA A 80 -5.82 -50.05 -12.28
C ALA A 80 -5.94 -50.20 -10.75
N SER A 81 -6.52 -49.20 -10.06
CA SER A 81 -6.69 -49.22 -8.60
C SER A 81 -7.71 -50.26 -8.08
N SER A 82 -8.55 -50.84 -8.94
CA SER A 82 -9.47 -51.92 -8.56
C SER A 82 -8.88 -53.32 -8.70
N SER A 83 -7.64 -53.45 -9.19
CA SER A 83 -6.97 -54.72 -9.36
C SER A 83 -5.46 -54.62 -9.10
N GLN A 84 -5.04 -54.57 -7.83
CA GLN A 84 -3.83 -55.29 -7.39
C GLN A 84 -3.63 -55.32 -5.87
N SER A 85 -3.44 -56.54 -5.41
CA SER A 85 -3.04 -57.01 -4.09
C SER A 85 -1.55 -56.79 -3.80
N PHE A 86 -1.24 -56.55 -2.53
CA PHE A 86 0.08 -56.53 -1.90
C PHE A 86 1.06 -57.60 -2.42
N VAL A 87 2.27 -57.19 -2.79
CA VAL A 87 3.46 -58.05 -2.82
C VAL A 87 4.63 -57.29 -2.18
N SER A 88 5.32 -57.95 -1.26
CA SER A 88 6.51 -57.49 -0.54
C SER A 88 7.80 -57.87 -1.26
N GLY A 89 8.90 -57.15 -0.99
CA GLY A 89 10.24 -57.59 -1.38
C GLY A 89 11.33 -56.52 -1.23
N ASN A 90 12.28 -56.78 -0.34
CA ASN A 90 13.46 -55.98 0.02
C ASN A 90 14.57 -55.93 -1.06
N SER A 91 15.48 -54.96 -0.85
CA SER A 91 16.96 -55.02 -1.05
C SER A 91 17.56 -54.47 -2.35
N LEU A 92 18.28 -53.34 -2.27
CA LEU A 92 19.76 -53.30 -2.37
C LEU A 92 20.31 -51.86 -2.30
N THR A 93 21.40 -51.75 -1.56
CA THR A 93 22.32 -50.63 -1.35
C THR A 93 23.25 -50.36 -2.53
N GLN A 94 23.87 -49.16 -2.52
CA GLN A 94 25.01 -48.65 -3.32
C GLN A 94 24.71 -48.18 -4.76
N VAL A 95 24.78 -46.87 -5.00
CA VAL A 95 25.91 -46.17 -5.65
C VAL A 95 25.86 -44.70 -5.22
N VAL A 96 26.85 -44.26 -4.43
CA VAL A 96 27.21 -42.84 -4.31
C VAL A 96 28.51 -42.70 -5.10
N ALA A 97 28.45 -42.05 -6.25
CA ALA A 97 29.60 -41.59 -6.99
C ALA A 97 29.23 -40.25 -7.62
N GLU A 98 30.15 -39.29 -7.49
CA GLU A 98 30.11 -37.97 -8.09
C GLU A 98 29.82 -38.08 -9.59
N GLU A 99 28.66 -37.60 -10.04
CA GLU A 99 28.42 -37.31 -11.46
C GLU A 99 28.39 -35.80 -11.65
N GLU A 100 29.35 -35.32 -12.45
CA GLU A 100 29.31 -34.00 -13.08
C GLU A 100 27.94 -33.77 -13.75
N LEU A 101 27.35 -32.60 -13.46
CA LEU A 101 26.06 -32.15 -13.97
C LEU A 101 25.99 -32.23 -15.51
N GLU A 102 24.87 -32.75 -16.04
CA GLU A 102 24.63 -32.97 -17.47
C GLU A 102 24.79 -31.74 -18.40
N HIS A 103 24.82 -30.51 -17.87
CA HIS A 103 25.10 -29.33 -18.70
C HIS A 103 26.55 -29.31 -19.27
N HIS A 104 27.46 -30.12 -18.74
CA HIS A 104 28.77 -30.35 -19.38
C HIS A 104 28.73 -31.35 -20.54
N LYS A 105 27.60 -32.07 -20.76
CA LYS A 105 27.49 -33.15 -21.77
C LYS A 105 26.52 -32.85 -22.93
N ALA A 106 25.74 -31.77 -22.89
CA ALA A 106 24.76 -31.45 -23.93
C ALA A 106 25.18 -30.25 -24.81
N GLY A 107 26.10 -30.46 -25.75
CA GLY A 107 26.56 -29.45 -26.72
C GLY A 107 25.56 -29.08 -27.83
N TYR A 108 24.24 -29.17 -27.61
CA TYR A 108 23.24 -28.94 -28.67
C TYR A 108 21.96 -28.20 -28.23
N LEU A 109 21.90 -27.64 -27.02
CA LEU A 109 20.85 -26.69 -26.62
C LEU A 109 21.43 -25.28 -26.54
N ASN A 110 21.69 -24.68 -27.69
CA ASN A 110 21.98 -23.24 -27.77
C ASN A 110 20.93 -22.56 -28.67
N PRO A 111 19.72 -22.25 -28.15
CA PRO A 111 18.89 -21.21 -28.74
C PRO A 111 19.66 -19.88 -28.62
N GLN A 112 19.80 -19.17 -29.73
CA GLN A 112 20.47 -17.85 -29.80
C GLN A 112 19.85 -16.75 -28.90
N ASP A 113 18.76 -17.05 -28.19
CA ASP A 113 18.05 -16.14 -27.27
C ASP A 113 18.02 -16.61 -25.80
N THR A 114 18.91 -17.53 -25.41
CA THR A 114 19.01 -17.93 -23.98
C THR A 114 19.60 -16.75 -23.19
N PRO A 115 18.90 -16.20 -22.18
CA PRO A 115 19.45 -15.14 -21.34
C PRO A 115 20.79 -15.60 -20.78
N LEU A 116 21.80 -14.71 -20.82
CA LEU A 116 23.09 -14.98 -20.18
C LEU A 116 22.85 -15.43 -18.73
N PRO A 117 23.59 -16.43 -18.23
CA PRO A 117 23.48 -16.84 -16.84
C PRO A 117 23.73 -15.62 -15.93
N ASP A 118 23.00 -15.56 -14.81
CA ASP A 118 23.18 -14.48 -13.85
C ASP A 118 24.63 -14.46 -13.36
N ASP A 119 25.35 -13.39 -13.72
CA ASP A 119 26.73 -13.18 -13.28
C ASP A 119 26.77 -12.61 -11.86
N THR A 120 27.91 -12.77 -11.18
CA THR A 120 28.13 -12.15 -9.87
C THR A 120 28.15 -10.62 -9.99
N ILE A 121 27.71 -9.90 -8.95
CA ILE A 121 27.81 -8.43 -8.91
C ILE A 121 29.27 -8.01 -9.18
N PRO A 122 29.53 -7.14 -10.18
CA PRO A 122 30.88 -6.75 -10.57
C PRO A 122 31.66 -6.07 -9.44
N ASP A 123 32.96 -6.33 -9.33
CA ASP A 123 33.76 -5.87 -8.20
C ASP A 123 33.79 -4.34 -8.04
N LYS A 124 33.74 -3.59 -9.15
CA LYS A 124 33.69 -2.12 -9.18
C LYS A 124 32.52 -1.50 -8.40
N VAL A 125 31.44 -2.26 -8.16
CA VAL A 125 30.29 -1.81 -7.36
C VAL A 125 30.69 -1.59 -5.91
N TRP A 126 31.69 -2.32 -5.42
CA TRP A 126 32.12 -2.30 -4.03
C TRP A 126 33.15 -1.21 -3.72
N ASP A 127 33.79 -0.60 -4.72
CA ASP A 127 34.94 0.30 -4.56
C ASP A 127 34.69 1.46 -3.58
N ASN A 128 33.45 1.95 -3.52
CA ASN A 128 33.04 3.08 -2.66
C ASN A 128 32.11 2.67 -1.51
N LEU A 129 32.00 1.36 -1.21
CA LEU A 129 31.15 0.85 -0.15
C LEU A 129 31.99 0.22 0.98
N PRO A 130 31.71 0.54 2.25
CA PRO A 130 32.53 0.04 3.37
C PRO A 130 32.27 -1.44 3.68
N VAL A 131 31.17 -1.99 3.16
CA VAL A 131 30.75 -3.39 3.32
C VAL A 131 30.24 -3.90 1.96
N LYS A 132 30.41 -5.19 1.67
CA LYS A 132 29.69 -5.82 0.55
C LYS A 132 28.26 -6.16 0.96
N GLY A 133 27.44 -5.12 1.16
CA GLY A 133 26.02 -5.23 1.51
C GLY A 133 25.12 -5.18 0.27
N ALA A 134 23.96 -5.83 0.30
CA ALA A 134 22.95 -5.71 -0.75
C ALA A 134 21.54 -5.69 -0.18
N TYR A 135 20.70 -4.78 -0.68
CA TYR A 135 19.25 -4.88 -0.48
C TYR A 135 18.71 -5.93 -1.44
N TYR A 136 17.77 -6.75 -1.02
CA TYR A 136 17.15 -7.69 -1.94
C TYR A 136 15.64 -7.76 -1.76
N MET A 137 14.99 -8.08 -2.86
CA MET A 137 13.55 -8.27 -2.93
C MET A 137 13.27 -9.44 -3.88
N ILE A 138 12.48 -10.41 -3.43
CA ILE A 138 11.85 -11.36 -4.33
C ILE A 138 10.47 -10.83 -4.66
N VAL A 139 10.18 -10.61 -5.94
CA VAL A 139 8.98 -9.90 -6.36
C VAL A 139 8.60 -10.27 -7.79
N ARG A 140 7.30 -10.26 -8.08
CA ARG A 140 6.78 -10.48 -9.42
C ARG A 140 6.52 -9.18 -10.19
N ASN A 141 6.40 -9.30 -11.51
CA ASN A 141 6.17 -8.16 -12.40
C ASN A 141 4.87 -7.42 -12.04
N GLU A 142 3.82 -8.15 -11.65
CA GLU A 142 2.54 -7.60 -11.24
C GLU A 142 2.60 -6.76 -9.95
N ASN A 143 3.65 -6.89 -9.12
CA ASN A 143 3.84 -6.13 -7.89
C ASN A 143 4.79 -4.93 -8.07
N LEU A 144 4.86 -4.37 -9.28
CA LEU A 144 5.73 -3.23 -9.59
C LEU A 144 5.43 -2.02 -8.68
N ALA A 145 4.17 -1.66 -8.47
CA ALA A 145 3.81 -0.52 -7.62
C ALA A 145 4.27 -0.70 -6.16
N ASP A 146 4.07 -1.90 -5.61
CA ASP A 146 4.51 -2.26 -4.26
C ASP A 146 6.04 -2.22 -4.11
N ALA A 147 6.77 -2.68 -5.13
CA ALA A 147 8.23 -2.59 -5.18
C ALA A 147 8.69 -1.12 -5.24
N ARG A 148 8.07 -0.32 -6.10
CA ARG A 148 8.36 1.12 -6.23
C ARG A 148 8.12 1.86 -4.91
N SER A 149 7.01 1.57 -4.24
CA SER A 149 6.64 2.21 -2.97
C SER A 149 7.71 2.00 -1.89
N VAL A 150 8.17 0.77 -1.69
CA VAL A 150 9.16 0.49 -0.64
C VAL A 150 10.56 1.01 -0.99
N ILE A 151 10.98 0.95 -2.26
CA ILE A 151 12.26 1.55 -2.69
C ILE A 151 12.22 3.04 -2.39
N LYS A 152 11.15 3.72 -2.77
CA LYS A 152 10.99 5.15 -2.52
C LYS A 152 10.95 5.47 -1.03
N SER A 153 10.22 4.68 -0.25
CA SER A 153 10.20 4.79 1.22
C SER A 153 11.61 4.68 1.82
N MET A 154 12.45 3.76 1.34
CA MET A 154 13.85 3.66 1.79
C MET A 154 14.71 4.84 1.31
N GLU A 155 14.55 5.30 0.08
CA GLU A 155 15.26 6.48 -0.44
C GLU A 155 14.98 7.74 0.40
N ASP A 156 13.72 7.96 0.78
CA ASP A 156 13.31 9.16 1.53
C ASP A 156 13.75 9.11 3.01
N HIS A 157 13.94 7.92 3.56
CA HIS A 157 14.29 7.73 4.97
C HIS A 157 15.78 7.50 5.22
N MET A 158 16.59 7.31 4.18
CA MET A 158 18.04 7.23 4.31
C MET A 158 18.66 8.60 4.01
N LYS A 159 19.58 9.04 4.89
CA LYS A 159 20.18 10.38 4.83
C LYS A 159 20.71 10.82 3.46
N ASN A 160 21.22 9.89 2.66
CA ASN A 160 21.74 10.14 1.31
C ASN A 160 21.11 9.20 0.26
N GLY A 161 19.87 8.76 0.49
CA GLY A 161 19.24 7.71 -0.29
C GLY A 161 19.93 6.35 -0.09
N THR A 162 19.47 5.35 -0.84
CA THR A 162 20.13 4.03 -0.82
C THR A 162 21.40 4.07 -1.65
N ARG A 163 22.47 3.44 -1.16
CA ARG A 163 23.81 3.42 -1.82
C ARG A 163 24.32 2.03 -2.15
N TYR A 164 23.79 1.01 -1.48
CA TYR A 164 24.16 -0.39 -1.69
C TYR A 164 23.34 -0.97 -2.85
N PRO A 165 23.89 -1.94 -3.60
CA PRO A 165 23.18 -2.52 -4.72
C PRO A 165 21.85 -3.16 -4.32
N TRP A 166 20.86 -2.98 -5.19
CA TRP A 166 19.58 -3.68 -5.11
C TRP A 166 19.62 -4.95 -5.96
N VAL A 167 19.15 -6.07 -5.40
CA VAL A 167 19.04 -7.35 -6.08
C VAL A 167 17.56 -7.77 -6.12
N PHE A 168 16.97 -7.73 -7.30
CA PHE A 168 15.60 -8.19 -7.54
C PHE A 168 15.63 -9.60 -8.10
N LEU A 169 14.89 -10.52 -7.49
CA LEU A 169 14.78 -11.91 -7.94
C LEU A 169 13.34 -12.24 -8.30
N ASN A 170 13.15 -12.99 -9.38
CA ASN A 170 11.85 -13.46 -9.83
C ASN A 170 12.00 -14.86 -10.45
N ASN A 171 11.00 -15.73 -10.28
CA ASN A 171 10.97 -17.03 -10.96
C ASN A 171 10.59 -16.90 -12.45
N GLN A 172 10.19 -15.71 -12.88
CA GLN A 172 9.98 -15.30 -14.27
C GLN A 172 11.00 -14.22 -14.69
N ALA A 173 11.13 -13.98 -15.99
CA ALA A 173 11.91 -12.83 -16.46
C ALA A 173 11.21 -11.51 -16.09
N PHE A 174 11.98 -10.53 -15.62
CA PHE A 174 11.46 -9.19 -15.39
C PHE A 174 11.13 -8.49 -16.71
N THR A 175 9.98 -7.81 -16.77
CA THR A 175 9.58 -7.02 -17.95
C THR A 175 10.49 -5.80 -18.13
N ALA A 176 10.58 -5.28 -19.35
CA ALA A 176 11.32 -4.05 -19.63
C ALA A 176 10.78 -2.87 -18.81
N GLU A 177 9.45 -2.82 -18.64
CA GLU A 177 8.76 -1.84 -17.81
C GLU A 177 9.23 -1.90 -16.35
N PHE A 178 9.21 -3.08 -15.73
CA PHE A 178 9.65 -3.26 -14.34
C PHE A 178 11.08 -2.78 -14.15
N LYS A 179 11.99 -3.22 -15.04
CA LYS A 179 13.40 -2.84 -14.99
C LYS A 179 13.58 -1.33 -15.08
N ARG A 180 12.89 -0.67 -16.00
CA ARG A 180 13.01 0.79 -16.23
C ARG A 180 12.52 1.58 -15.02
N TYR A 181 11.34 1.27 -14.49
CA TYR A 181 10.77 2.02 -13.37
C TYR A 181 11.59 1.85 -12.08
N VAL A 182 12.00 0.63 -11.74
CA VAL A 182 12.81 0.37 -10.56
C VAL A 182 14.18 1.06 -10.64
N THR A 183 14.85 0.98 -11.81
CA THR A 183 16.18 1.59 -12.00
C THR A 183 16.14 3.12 -11.91
N ARG A 184 15.02 3.77 -12.25
CA ARG A 184 14.89 5.24 -12.17
C ARG A 184 14.55 5.77 -10.77
N LEU A 185 14.12 4.92 -9.85
CA LEU A 185 13.76 5.37 -8.49
C LEU A 185 14.97 5.56 -7.57
N THR A 186 16.09 4.91 -7.87
CA THR A 186 17.27 4.90 -7.02
C THR A 186 18.52 5.20 -7.83
N ASN A 187 19.50 5.86 -7.20
CA ASN A 187 20.83 6.04 -7.76
C ASN A 187 21.75 4.84 -7.48
N ALA A 188 21.32 3.90 -6.63
CA ALA A 188 22.08 2.69 -6.33
C ALA A 188 22.09 1.73 -7.53
N PRO A 189 23.17 0.94 -7.72
CA PRO A 189 23.21 -0.09 -8.76
C PRO A 189 22.08 -1.11 -8.59
N VAL A 190 21.36 -1.40 -9.67
CA VAL A 190 20.25 -2.38 -9.65
C VAL A 190 20.60 -3.60 -10.48
N PHE A 191 20.37 -4.78 -9.91
CA PHE A 191 20.58 -6.08 -10.53
C PHE A 191 19.29 -6.89 -10.53
N PHE A 192 19.00 -7.53 -11.67
CA PHE A 192 17.83 -8.38 -11.85
C PHE A 192 18.31 -9.81 -12.08
N GLY A 193 17.89 -10.74 -11.23
CA GLY A 193 18.20 -12.16 -11.34
C GLY A 193 16.95 -13.01 -11.55
N LYS A 194 17.15 -14.19 -12.15
CA LYS A 194 16.11 -15.19 -12.33
C LYS A 194 16.36 -16.36 -11.40
N ILE A 195 15.36 -16.69 -10.60
CA ILE A 195 15.43 -17.87 -9.72
C ILE A 195 15.53 -19.13 -10.59
N ASP A 196 16.51 -19.98 -10.27
CA ASP A 196 16.67 -21.27 -10.93
C ASP A 196 15.42 -22.14 -10.73
N LEU A 197 14.86 -22.60 -11.85
CA LEU A 197 13.63 -23.40 -11.84
C LEU A 197 13.84 -24.74 -11.14
N GLN A 198 15.05 -25.32 -11.17
CA GLN A 198 15.31 -26.61 -10.51
C GLN A 198 15.19 -26.51 -8.98
N VAL A 199 15.56 -25.37 -8.40
CA VAL A 199 15.41 -25.14 -6.95
C VAL A 199 14.01 -24.61 -6.59
N TRP A 200 13.28 -24.08 -7.57
CA TRP A 200 11.93 -23.55 -7.38
C TRP A 200 10.85 -24.64 -7.50
N GLU A 201 11.00 -25.59 -8.42
CA GLU A 201 10.02 -26.66 -8.68
C GLU A 201 9.96 -27.72 -7.58
N TYR A 202 9.00 -28.64 -7.68
CA TYR A 202 8.93 -29.80 -6.80
C TYR A 202 10.21 -30.64 -6.95
N PRO A 203 10.88 -30.96 -5.84
CA PRO A 203 11.92 -31.98 -5.87
C PRO A 203 11.38 -33.33 -6.30
N HIS A 204 12.22 -34.12 -6.99
CA HIS A 204 11.81 -35.42 -7.54
C HIS A 204 11.35 -36.44 -6.49
N TRP A 205 11.70 -36.24 -5.21
CA TRP A 205 11.29 -37.10 -4.09
C TRP A 205 9.95 -36.71 -3.46
N ILE A 206 9.31 -35.63 -3.93
CA ILE A 206 8.00 -35.22 -3.42
C ILE A 206 6.89 -35.99 -4.12
N ASP A 207 6.02 -36.60 -3.32
CA ASP A 207 4.73 -37.13 -3.78
C ASP A 207 3.78 -35.95 -4.02
N ILE A 208 3.70 -35.51 -5.28
CA ILE A 208 2.91 -34.34 -5.69
C ILE A 208 1.42 -34.50 -5.31
N PRO A 209 0.71 -35.59 -5.65
CA PRO A 209 -0.68 -35.79 -5.21
C PRO A 209 -0.88 -35.65 -3.70
N ARG A 210 0.04 -36.22 -2.90
CA ARG A 210 0.00 -36.09 -1.44
C ARG A 210 0.22 -34.66 -0.98
N ALA A 211 1.22 -33.97 -1.53
CA ALA A 211 1.52 -32.58 -1.19
C ALA A 211 0.33 -31.68 -1.52
N GLU A 212 -0.23 -31.78 -2.73
CA GLU A 212 -1.41 -31.02 -3.16
C GLU A 212 -2.61 -31.23 -2.21
N PHE A 213 -2.85 -32.47 -1.78
CA PHE A 213 -3.91 -32.80 -0.83
C PHE A 213 -3.69 -32.16 0.55
N LEU A 214 -2.47 -32.26 1.10
CA LEU A 214 -2.14 -31.73 2.43
C LEU A 214 -2.15 -30.19 2.45
N MET A 215 -1.67 -29.55 1.40
CA MET A 215 -1.77 -28.10 1.21
C MET A 215 -3.24 -27.62 1.26
N LEU A 216 -4.14 -28.32 0.56
CA LEU A 216 -5.56 -28.03 0.63
C LEU A 216 -6.14 -28.21 2.04
N GLN A 217 -5.70 -29.23 2.78
CA GLN A 217 -6.11 -29.43 4.17
C GLN A 217 -5.66 -28.28 5.08
N GLN A 218 -4.44 -27.78 4.93
CA GLN A 218 -3.93 -26.66 5.71
C GLN A 218 -4.76 -25.39 5.48
N GLU A 219 -5.10 -25.10 4.22
CA GLU A 219 -5.97 -23.99 3.85
C GLU A 219 -7.38 -24.12 4.45
N ILE A 220 -7.91 -25.34 4.59
CA ILE A 220 -9.20 -25.61 5.26
C ILE A 220 -9.09 -25.36 6.77
N GLN A 221 -7.93 -25.64 7.36
CA GLN A 221 -7.63 -25.39 8.78
C GLN A 221 -7.29 -23.92 9.08
N GLY A 222 -7.29 -23.06 8.05
CA GLY A 222 -7.04 -21.62 8.21
C GLY A 222 -5.56 -21.24 8.17
N ALA A 223 -4.67 -22.11 7.72
CA ALA A 223 -3.29 -21.74 7.45
C ALA A 223 -3.23 -20.67 6.36
N HIS A 224 -2.52 -19.57 6.64
CA HIS A 224 -2.32 -18.50 5.67
C HIS A 224 -1.59 -19.04 4.43
N LYS A 225 -2.19 -18.80 3.25
CA LYS A 225 -1.72 -19.29 1.95
C LYS A 225 -1.40 -20.81 1.94
N GLY A 226 -2.11 -21.62 2.73
CA GLY A 226 -1.81 -23.05 2.90
C GLY A 226 -1.98 -23.87 1.61
N ALA A 227 -2.85 -23.44 0.70
CA ALA A 227 -3.06 -24.10 -0.59
C ALA A 227 -2.17 -23.52 -1.72
N SER A 228 -1.25 -22.60 -1.40
CA SER A 228 -0.49 -21.87 -2.41
C SER A 228 0.86 -22.53 -2.71
N LEU A 229 1.01 -23.09 -3.91
CA LEU A 229 2.27 -23.76 -4.29
C LEU A 229 3.42 -22.76 -4.36
N SER A 230 3.21 -21.64 -5.03
CA SER A 230 4.26 -20.62 -5.15
C SER A 230 4.70 -20.06 -3.81
N TYR A 231 3.80 -20.03 -2.81
CA TYR A 231 4.16 -19.61 -1.46
C TYR A 231 5.05 -20.65 -0.77
N HIS A 232 4.72 -21.94 -0.84
CA HIS A 232 5.58 -23.00 -0.32
C HIS A 232 6.97 -23.04 -1.00
N GLN A 233 7.01 -22.85 -2.32
CA GLN A 233 8.26 -22.73 -3.09
C GLN A 233 9.10 -21.55 -2.62
N MET A 234 8.46 -20.39 -2.41
CA MET A 234 9.13 -19.18 -1.91
C MET A 234 9.71 -19.41 -0.50
N LEU A 235 8.95 -20.00 0.42
CA LEU A 235 9.41 -20.29 1.79
C LEU A 235 10.62 -21.23 1.77
N ARG A 236 10.55 -22.32 1.00
CA ARG A 236 11.68 -23.25 0.81
C ARG A 236 12.90 -22.53 0.24
N TYR A 237 12.71 -21.69 -0.77
CA TYR A 237 13.78 -20.93 -1.41
C TYR A 237 14.46 -19.95 -0.44
N HIS A 238 13.68 -19.15 0.30
CA HIS A 238 14.19 -18.25 1.35
C HIS A 238 14.88 -19.01 2.49
N THR A 239 14.47 -20.24 2.77
CA THR A 239 15.05 -21.03 3.87
C THR A 239 16.46 -21.51 3.54
N GLY A 240 16.84 -21.74 2.28
CA GLY A 240 18.17 -22.29 1.97
C GLY A 240 18.79 -21.87 0.65
N TYR A 241 18.05 -21.90 -0.46
CA TYR A 241 18.63 -21.71 -1.79
C TYR A 241 18.97 -20.25 -2.11
N PHE A 242 18.19 -19.30 -1.56
CA PHE A 242 18.39 -17.87 -1.77
C PHE A 242 19.85 -17.44 -1.53
N PHE A 243 20.46 -17.91 -0.44
CA PHE A 243 21.80 -17.49 -0.02
C PHE A 243 22.93 -17.90 -0.98
N HIS A 244 22.63 -18.75 -1.97
CA HIS A 244 23.60 -19.24 -2.97
C HIS A 244 23.36 -18.68 -4.37
N HIS A 245 22.38 -17.78 -4.54
CA HIS A 245 22.11 -17.16 -5.81
C HIS A 245 23.39 -16.50 -6.39
N PRO A 246 23.69 -16.63 -7.70
CA PRO A 246 24.91 -16.10 -8.30
C PRO A 246 25.19 -14.62 -7.99
N LEU A 247 24.17 -13.76 -8.07
CA LEU A 247 24.26 -12.34 -7.71
C LEU A 247 24.72 -12.09 -6.27
N LEU A 248 24.52 -13.05 -5.36
CA LEU A 248 24.90 -12.92 -3.95
C LEU A 248 26.24 -13.55 -3.62
N ARG A 249 26.92 -14.21 -4.57
CA ARG A 249 28.15 -14.98 -4.32
C ARG A 249 29.21 -14.16 -3.57
N ASN A 250 29.40 -12.91 -3.97
CA ASN A 250 30.40 -12.00 -3.39
C ASN A 250 29.81 -11.02 -2.36
N VAL A 251 28.54 -11.18 -1.98
CA VAL A 251 27.87 -10.37 -0.96
C VAL A 251 28.19 -10.94 0.43
N GLU A 252 28.52 -10.06 1.38
CA GLU A 252 28.73 -10.39 2.80
C GLU A 252 27.41 -10.30 3.57
N TYR A 253 26.67 -9.20 3.40
CA TYR A 253 25.43 -8.95 4.12
C TYR A 253 24.25 -8.69 3.18
N THR A 254 23.07 -9.20 3.53
CA THR A 254 21.82 -8.91 2.83
C THR A 254 20.82 -8.21 3.74
N TRP A 255 20.04 -7.29 3.17
CA TRP A 255 18.87 -6.71 3.81
C TRP A 255 17.64 -7.11 3.00
N ARG A 256 16.77 -7.94 3.60
CA ARG A 256 15.49 -8.33 3.00
C ARG A 256 14.50 -7.18 3.06
N VAL A 257 13.98 -6.81 1.90
CA VAL A 257 12.97 -5.77 1.74
C VAL A 257 11.75 -6.38 1.08
N GLU A 258 10.59 -6.31 1.74
CA GLU A 258 9.34 -6.86 1.22
C GLU A 258 8.59 -5.85 0.35
N PRO A 259 8.00 -6.29 -0.78
CA PRO A 259 7.12 -5.42 -1.57
C PRO A 259 5.95 -4.94 -0.70
N GLY A 260 5.65 -3.63 -0.78
CA GLY A 260 4.57 -3.00 -0.03
C GLY A 260 4.87 -2.76 1.45
N SER A 261 6.10 -2.99 1.90
CA SER A 261 6.55 -2.53 3.23
C SER A 261 6.84 -1.04 3.24
N ASP A 262 6.81 -0.43 4.43
CA ASP A 262 7.05 1.00 4.61
C ASP A 262 7.96 1.26 5.79
N TYR A 263 8.92 2.17 5.58
CA TYR A 263 9.83 2.68 6.58
C TYR A 263 9.31 4.02 7.08
N SER A 264 9.26 4.20 8.39
CA SER A 264 8.63 5.36 9.01
C SER A 264 9.59 6.22 9.83
N CYS A 265 10.86 5.83 9.94
CA CYS A 265 11.88 6.53 10.71
C CYS A 265 13.06 6.93 9.84
N GLN A 266 13.59 8.14 10.05
CA GLN A 266 14.84 8.57 9.42
C GLN A 266 16.03 7.74 9.96
N MET A 267 16.76 7.10 9.04
CA MET A 267 17.88 6.21 9.28
C MET A 267 19.20 6.93 8.92
N ASP A 268 19.83 7.53 9.93
CA ASP A 268 21.07 8.29 9.75
C ASP A 268 22.33 7.42 9.68
N GLN A 269 22.24 6.16 10.11
CA GLN A 269 23.37 5.25 10.26
C GLN A 269 23.40 4.20 9.16
N ASP A 270 24.60 3.88 8.68
CA ASP A 270 24.83 2.75 7.78
C ASP A 270 24.70 1.42 8.55
N MET A 271 23.58 0.73 8.32
CA MET A 271 23.24 -0.49 9.04
C MET A 271 24.12 -1.68 8.65
N PHE A 272 24.59 -1.77 7.41
CA PHE A 272 25.53 -2.81 7.00
C PHE A 272 26.87 -2.63 7.70
N LEU A 273 27.37 -1.39 7.72
CA LEU A 273 28.61 -1.05 8.44
C LEU A 273 28.48 -1.31 9.94
N TYR A 274 27.34 -0.96 10.54
CA TYR A 274 27.08 -1.23 11.94
C TYR A 274 27.15 -2.72 12.27
N MET A 275 26.48 -3.57 11.46
CA MET A 275 26.51 -5.03 11.64
C MET A 275 27.95 -5.55 11.57
N LYS A 276 28.73 -5.12 10.57
CA LYS A 276 30.12 -5.55 10.39
C LYS A 276 31.02 -5.12 11.55
N GLN A 277 30.95 -3.85 11.96
CA GLN A 277 31.77 -3.30 13.05
C GLN A 277 31.49 -3.97 14.40
N HIS A 278 30.23 -4.36 14.64
CA HIS A 278 29.81 -5.01 15.88
C HIS A 278 29.75 -6.54 15.78
N GLN A 279 30.27 -7.11 14.68
CA GLN A 279 30.34 -8.55 14.43
C GLN A 279 28.96 -9.24 14.57
N LYS A 280 27.92 -8.58 14.11
CA LYS A 280 26.55 -9.10 14.11
C LYS A 280 26.32 -9.94 12.86
N LYS A 281 25.56 -11.01 13.01
CA LYS A 281 25.19 -11.95 11.95
C LYS A 281 23.72 -11.92 11.58
N LEU A 282 22.84 -11.56 12.51
CA LEU A 282 21.40 -11.52 12.27
C LEU A 282 20.76 -10.32 12.97
N GLY A 283 20.05 -9.51 12.20
CA GLY A 283 19.33 -8.32 12.63
C GLY A 283 17.85 -8.42 12.33
N PHE A 284 17.00 -8.00 13.28
CA PHE A 284 15.54 -8.02 13.14
C PHE A 284 14.89 -6.79 13.80
N VAL A 285 13.64 -6.48 13.42
CA VAL A 285 12.81 -5.41 14.01
C VAL A 285 11.56 -5.96 14.69
N LEU A 286 11.13 -7.18 14.36
CA LEU A 286 9.88 -7.77 14.84
C LEU A 286 10.06 -9.26 15.17
N THR A 287 9.29 -9.70 16.15
CA THR A 287 9.13 -11.12 16.51
C THR A 287 7.66 -11.50 16.43
N MET A 288 7.39 -12.72 16.00
CA MET A 288 6.04 -13.26 15.86
C MET A 288 5.94 -14.66 16.42
N ARG A 289 4.70 -15.14 16.54
CA ARG A 289 4.39 -16.51 16.90
C ARG A 289 3.83 -17.22 15.68
N GLU A 290 4.43 -18.36 15.32
CA GLU A 290 3.95 -19.18 14.22
C GLU A 290 2.64 -19.89 14.62
N ALA A 291 1.77 -20.12 13.65
CA ALA A 291 0.56 -20.90 13.85
C ALA A 291 0.93 -22.40 13.96
N PRO A 292 0.65 -23.08 15.10
CA PRO A 292 1.06 -24.48 15.31
C PRO A 292 0.59 -25.44 14.21
N ALA A 293 -0.57 -25.18 13.61
CA ALA A 293 -1.13 -25.98 12.53
C ALA A 293 -0.29 -25.98 11.24
N THR A 294 0.61 -25.00 11.05
CA THR A 294 1.45 -24.88 9.86
C THR A 294 2.74 -25.67 9.93
N ILE A 295 3.22 -25.98 11.14
CA ILE A 295 4.50 -26.63 11.41
C ILE A 295 4.42 -27.79 12.43
N PRO A 296 3.39 -28.67 12.38
CA PRO A 296 3.16 -29.68 13.42
C PRO A 296 4.32 -30.65 13.64
N THR A 297 5.17 -30.90 12.63
CA THR A 297 6.30 -31.83 12.78
C THR A 297 7.67 -31.17 12.82
N LEU A 298 7.77 -29.85 12.61
CA LEU A 298 9.05 -29.15 12.52
C LEU A 298 9.92 -29.39 13.76
N TRP A 299 9.35 -29.26 14.95
CA TRP A 299 10.10 -29.45 16.19
C TRP A 299 10.63 -30.87 16.37
N SER A 300 9.85 -31.89 15.99
CA SER A 300 10.32 -33.28 16.02
C SER A 300 11.51 -33.48 15.09
N ARG A 301 11.46 -32.93 13.87
CA ARG A 301 12.58 -33.02 12.90
C ARG A 301 13.82 -32.28 13.37
N VAL A 302 13.65 -31.15 14.04
CA VAL A 302 14.74 -30.42 14.69
C VAL A 302 15.40 -31.25 15.79
N ASN A 303 14.62 -31.94 16.63
CA ASN A 303 15.17 -32.77 17.70
C ASN A 303 15.88 -34.02 17.17
N GLU A 304 15.40 -34.61 16.08
CA GLU A 304 16.11 -35.66 15.35
C GLU A 304 17.46 -35.15 14.82
N PHE A 305 17.48 -33.98 14.15
CA PHE A 305 18.71 -33.37 13.66
C PHE A 305 19.73 -33.14 14.77
N ARG A 306 19.31 -32.58 15.91
CA ARG A 306 20.18 -32.37 17.10
C ARG A 306 20.79 -33.66 17.62
N SER A 307 20.07 -34.78 17.50
CA SER A 307 20.53 -36.09 17.94
C SER A 307 21.51 -36.72 16.95
N TYR A 308 21.31 -36.48 15.66
CA TYR A 308 22.19 -36.99 14.60
C TYR A 308 23.47 -36.17 14.41
N TYR A 309 23.42 -34.87 14.68
CA TYR A 309 24.54 -33.95 14.46
C TYR A 309 24.86 -33.10 15.70
N PRO A 310 25.17 -33.70 16.87
CA PRO A 310 25.47 -32.97 18.09
C PRO A 310 26.70 -32.05 17.97
N GLU A 311 27.62 -32.34 17.05
CA GLU A 311 28.86 -31.59 16.80
C GLU A 311 28.63 -30.14 16.34
N TYR A 312 27.49 -29.85 15.72
CA TYR A 312 27.16 -28.50 15.27
C TYR A 312 26.43 -27.67 16.34
N ILE A 313 25.94 -28.29 17.42
CA ILE A 313 25.02 -27.65 18.35
C ILE A 313 25.79 -26.88 19.43
N LEU A 314 25.55 -25.58 19.52
CA LEU A 314 26.12 -24.75 20.57
C LEU A 314 25.43 -24.99 21.93
N PRO A 315 26.12 -24.70 23.06
CA PRO A 315 25.51 -24.74 24.38
C PRO A 315 24.26 -23.83 24.48
N GLN A 316 23.14 -24.37 24.96
CA GLN A 316 21.86 -23.67 25.00
C GLN A 316 21.88 -22.35 25.78
N ASN A 317 22.75 -22.22 26.78
CA ASN A 317 22.89 -20.98 27.56
C ASN A 317 23.57 -19.85 26.77
N GLU A 318 24.36 -20.18 25.74
CA GLU A 318 25.06 -19.22 24.87
C GLU A 318 24.22 -18.73 23.70
N THR A 319 23.12 -19.42 23.38
CA THR A 319 22.24 -19.14 22.22
C THR A 319 20.84 -18.71 22.65
N ILE A 320 20.03 -18.25 21.71
CA ILE A 320 18.62 -17.89 21.99
C ILE A 320 17.70 -19.09 22.29
N TRP A 321 18.25 -20.30 22.44
CA TRP A 321 17.47 -21.51 22.76
C TRP A 321 16.44 -21.33 23.89
N PRO A 322 16.77 -20.74 25.05
CA PRO A 322 15.82 -20.60 26.16
C PRO A 322 14.66 -19.64 25.86
N TRP A 323 14.75 -18.83 24.81
CA TRP A 323 13.69 -17.92 24.38
C TRP A 323 12.68 -18.61 23.46
N ILE A 324 13.09 -19.64 22.71
CA ILE A 324 12.22 -20.35 21.76
C ILE A 324 11.58 -21.61 22.34
N VAL A 325 11.98 -22.04 23.54
CA VAL A 325 11.39 -23.21 24.20
C VAL A 325 10.56 -22.79 25.41
N ASP A 326 9.46 -23.50 25.61
CA ASP A 326 8.70 -23.44 26.86
C ASP A 326 9.49 -24.13 27.99
N LYS A 327 9.58 -23.48 29.15
CA LYS A 327 10.44 -23.94 30.25
C LYS A 327 9.93 -25.20 30.92
N GLU A 328 8.62 -25.45 30.90
CA GLU A 328 8.00 -26.57 31.60
C GLU A 328 8.00 -27.82 30.72
N SER A 329 7.63 -27.66 29.45
CA SER A 329 7.51 -28.77 28.50
C SER A 329 8.80 -29.06 27.73
N GLY A 330 9.69 -28.07 27.58
CA GLY A 330 10.85 -28.18 26.68
C GLY A 330 10.47 -28.15 25.18
N GLU A 331 9.21 -27.87 24.87
CA GLU A 331 8.67 -27.81 23.52
C GLU A 331 8.89 -26.43 22.87
N TYR A 332 8.87 -26.39 21.54
CA TYR A 332 8.92 -25.12 20.81
C TYR A 332 7.70 -24.26 21.15
N ASN A 333 7.93 -23.04 21.62
CA ASN A 333 6.86 -22.11 22.00
C ASN A 333 6.27 -21.34 20.81
N MET A 334 6.74 -21.64 19.59
CA MET A 334 6.36 -21.04 18.30
C MET A 334 6.94 -19.65 18.03
N CYS A 335 7.86 -19.16 18.86
CA CYS A 335 8.44 -17.84 18.70
C CYS A 335 9.54 -17.78 17.65
N HIS A 336 9.49 -16.74 16.82
CA HIS A 336 10.47 -16.52 15.77
C HIS A 336 10.74 -15.04 15.50
N PHE A 337 11.93 -14.75 14.97
CA PHE A 337 12.20 -13.45 14.33
C PHE A 337 11.41 -13.38 13.04
N TRP A 338 10.67 -12.30 12.84
CA TRP A 338 9.86 -12.16 11.63
C TRP A 338 10.75 -11.81 10.44
N SER A 339 10.96 -12.79 9.55
CA SER A 339 11.95 -12.71 8.48
C SER A 339 11.60 -11.73 7.36
N ASN A 340 10.38 -11.17 7.33
CA ASN A 340 9.99 -10.11 6.40
C ASN A 340 10.85 -8.85 6.54
N PHE A 341 11.51 -8.67 7.69
CA PHE A 341 12.66 -7.79 7.81
C PHE A 341 13.83 -8.62 8.33
N GLN A 342 14.92 -8.68 7.56
CA GLN A 342 16.11 -9.42 7.96
C GLN A 342 17.36 -8.75 7.42
N LEU A 343 18.28 -8.38 8.32
CA LEU A 343 19.63 -7.97 7.97
C LEU A 343 20.60 -9.09 8.37
N ALA A 344 21.18 -9.78 7.40
CA ALA A 344 21.80 -11.08 7.59
C ALA A 344 23.21 -11.16 7.02
N ASP A 345 24.13 -11.78 7.76
CA ASP A 345 25.46 -12.20 7.29
C ASP A 345 25.31 -13.54 6.54
N LEU A 346 25.66 -13.55 5.25
CA LEU A 346 25.54 -14.74 4.40
C LEU A 346 26.49 -15.87 4.83
N SER A 347 27.58 -15.58 5.54
CA SER A 347 28.50 -16.62 6.05
C SER A 347 27.83 -17.55 7.05
N PHE A 348 26.86 -17.07 7.83
CA PHE A 348 26.07 -17.90 8.74
C PHE A 348 25.22 -18.90 7.96
N PHE A 349 24.45 -18.40 6.99
CA PHE A 349 23.55 -19.24 6.18
C PHE A 349 24.32 -20.18 5.26
N ARG A 350 25.54 -19.84 4.86
CA ARG A 350 26.44 -20.69 4.08
C ARG A 350 27.31 -21.62 4.93
N SER A 351 27.24 -21.52 6.26
CA SER A 351 28.01 -22.38 7.15
C SER A 351 27.62 -23.85 6.98
N GLU A 352 28.57 -24.75 7.20
CA GLU A 352 28.33 -26.19 7.11
C GLU A 352 27.17 -26.63 8.02
N ALA A 353 27.13 -26.15 9.26
CA ALA A 353 26.04 -26.43 10.21
C ALA A 353 24.66 -26.06 9.65
N TYR A 354 24.50 -24.84 9.11
CA TYR A 354 23.24 -24.40 8.54
C TYR A 354 22.87 -25.20 7.27
N GLN A 355 23.85 -25.45 6.40
CA GLN A 355 23.63 -26.21 5.16
C GLN A 355 23.20 -27.66 5.43
N GLN A 356 23.82 -28.32 6.41
CA GLN A 356 23.40 -29.67 6.82
C GLN A 356 22.01 -29.65 7.46
N TYR A 357 21.70 -28.65 8.27
CA TYR A 357 20.37 -28.48 8.87
C TYR A 357 19.29 -28.28 7.81
N PHE A 358 19.50 -27.36 6.87
CA PHE A 358 18.57 -27.13 5.76
C PHE A 358 18.40 -28.38 4.90
N LYS A 359 19.50 -29.03 4.50
CA LYS A 359 19.46 -30.27 3.70
C LYS A 359 18.68 -31.37 4.40
N TYR A 360 18.88 -31.56 5.70
CA TYR A 360 18.14 -32.53 6.49
C TYR A 360 16.64 -32.24 6.46
N LEU A 361 16.25 -31.00 6.73
CA LEU A 361 14.85 -30.57 6.73
C LEU A 361 14.22 -30.67 5.34
N ASP A 362 14.92 -30.27 4.29
CA ASP A 362 14.42 -30.29 2.92
C ASP A 362 14.14 -31.71 2.41
N ASN A 363 15.01 -32.67 2.79
CA ASN A 363 14.84 -34.09 2.46
C ASN A 363 13.60 -34.73 3.11
N THR A 364 13.00 -34.11 4.13
CA THR A 364 11.73 -34.59 4.70
C THR A 364 10.55 -34.34 3.76
N GLY A 365 10.68 -33.35 2.86
CA GLY A 365 9.61 -32.87 1.99
C GLY A 365 8.56 -32.00 2.68
N ASN A 366 8.72 -31.70 3.97
CA ASN A 366 7.73 -31.00 4.77
C ASN A 366 7.55 -29.52 4.42
N PHE A 367 8.43 -28.91 3.62
CA PHE A 367 8.14 -27.62 2.98
C PHE A 367 6.94 -27.69 2.02
N PHE A 368 6.55 -28.88 1.56
CA PHE A 368 5.38 -29.09 0.69
C PHE A 368 4.26 -29.88 1.38
N TYR A 369 4.59 -30.81 2.28
CA TYR A 369 3.58 -31.54 3.07
C TYR A 369 2.99 -30.71 4.21
N GLU A 370 3.72 -29.71 4.69
CA GLU A 370 3.34 -28.71 5.70
C GLU A 370 3.69 -27.31 5.16
N ARG A 371 3.31 -26.24 5.87
CA ARG A 371 3.62 -24.84 5.52
C ARG A 371 4.75 -24.35 6.41
N TRP A 372 5.91 -24.99 6.28
CA TRP A 372 7.11 -24.59 6.99
C TRP A 372 7.57 -23.22 6.50
N GLY A 373 7.47 -22.23 7.39
CA GLY A 373 7.96 -20.88 7.15
C GLY A 373 9.49 -20.80 7.26
N ASP A 374 10.08 -19.92 6.48
CA ASP A 374 11.50 -19.56 6.61
C ASP A 374 11.80 -18.94 7.98
N ALA A 375 10.90 -18.09 8.50
CA ALA A 375 11.07 -17.41 9.79
C ALA A 375 11.29 -18.37 11.00
N PRO A 376 10.42 -19.36 11.27
CA PRO A 376 10.66 -20.32 12.36
C PRO A 376 11.89 -21.19 12.11
N VAL A 377 12.12 -21.67 10.87
CA VAL A 377 13.28 -22.53 10.56
C VAL A 377 14.59 -21.78 10.79
N GLN A 378 14.71 -20.56 10.28
CA GLN A 378 15.90 -19.74 10.45
C GLN A 378 16.13 -19.31 11.91
N THR A 379 15.06 -19.04 12.67
CA THR A 379 15.18 -18.73 14.10
C THR A 379 15.67 -19.93 14.89
N ILE A 380 15.13 -21.12 14.62
CA ILE A 380 15.60 -22.36 15.26
C ILE A 380 17.07 -22.61 14.91
N ALA A 381 17.47 -22.41 13.65
CA ALA A 381 18.87 -22.50 13.25
C ALA A 381 19.76 -21.51 14.03
N ALA A 382 19.32 -20.27 14.23
CA ALA A 382 20.04 -19.31 15.08
C ALA A 382 20.13 -19.79 16.54
N ALA A 383 19.07 -20.43 17.06
CA ALA A 383 19.09 -21.03 18.40
C ALA A 383 20.04 -22.24 18.53
N LEU A 384 20.32 -22.96 17.45
CA LEU A 384 21.22 -24.10 17.44
C LEU A 384 22.68 -23.70 17.20
N PHE A 385 22.92 -22.75 16.29
CA PHE A 385 24.25 -22.52 15.69
C PHE A 385 24.81 -21.11 15.93
N MET A 386 24.07 -20.19 16.57
CA MET A 386 24.47 -18.79 16.73
C MET A 386 24.51 -18.33 18.20
N GLN A 387 25.58 -17.63 18.58
CA GLN A 387 25.67 -17.02 19.91
C GLN A 387 24.71 -15.82 20.01
N LYS A 388 24.09 -15.61 21.18
CA LYS A 388 23.18 -14.46 21.44
C LYS A 388 23.80 -13.12 21.06
N LYS A 389 25.12 -12.96 21.30
CA LYS A 389 25.84 -11.71 21.06
C LYS A 389 25.93 -11.36 19.56
N ASP A 390 25.76 -12.33 18.67
CA ASP A 390 25.83 -12.14 17.22
C ASP A 390 24.48 -11.65 16.66
N ILE A 391 23.42 -11.61 17.48
CA ILE A 391 22.08 -11.14 17.10
C ILE A 391 21.91 -9.66 17.49
N HIS A 392 21.15 -8.92 16.70
CA HIS A 392 20.82 -7.52 16.93
C HIS A 392 19.32 -7.22 16.72
N PHE A 393 18.77 -6.38 17.60
CA PHE A 393 17.42 -5.86 17.47
C PHE A 393 17.49 -4.37 17.12
N PHE A 394 16.93 -4.00 15.97
CA PHE A 394 16.91 -2.64 15.46
C PHE A 394 15.71 -1.87 16.01
N ASN A 395 15.86 -1.30 17.20
CA ASN A 395 14.83 -0.45 17.82
C ASN A 395 14.72 0.94 17.17
N ASP A 396 15.66 1.32 16.33
CA ASP A 396 15.77 2.63 15.66
C ASP A 396 15.21 2.63 14.23
N ILE A 397 14.72 1.48 13.75
CA ILE A 397 14.10 1.35 12.44
C ILE A 397 12.59 1.21 12.61
N GLY A 398 11.83 2.22 12.19
CA GLY A 398 10.38 2.12 12.07
C GLY A 398 10.03 1.34 10.81
N TYR A 399 9.38 0.19 10.96
CA TYR A 399 9.07 -0.73 9.86
C TYR A 399 7.64 -1.22 9.96
N SER A 400 6.92 -1.22 8.85
CA SER A 400 5.59 -1.82 8.77
C SER A 400 5.43 -2.65 7.50
N HIS A 401 4.73 -3.78 7.62
CA HIS A 401 4.36 -4.60 6.48
C HIS A 401 3.13 -5.45 6.85
N THR A 402 2.18 -5.55 5.92
CA THR A 402 0.89 -6.24 6.15
C THR A 402 0.15 -5.72 7.40
N SER A 403 0.03 -6.53 8.46
CA SER A 403 -0.67 -6.21 9.71
C SER A 403 0.26 -5.92 10.88
N ALA A 404 1.57 -5.88 10.65
CA ALA A 404 2.56 -5.70 11.70
C ALA A 404 3.36 -4.42 11.53
N LEU A 405 3.56 -3.72 12.63
CA LEU A 405 4.29 -2.47 12.71
C LEU A 405 5.25 -2.51 13.89
N HIS A 406 6.48 -2.05 13.66
CA HIS A 406 7.44 -1.69 14.68
C HIS A 406 7.76 -0.20 14.56
N CYS A 407 7.64 0.50 15.67
CA CYS A 407 8.03 1.86 15.89
C CYS A 407 8.97 1.91 17.11
N PRO A 408 10.00 2.77 17.13
CA PRO A 408 10.92 2.84 18.25
C PRO A 408 10.23 3.09 19.59
N TYR A 409 10.61 2.37 20.65
CA TYR A 409 10.06 2.61 22.00
C TYR A 409 10.66 3.83 22.71
N ASN A 410 11.73 4.41 22.17
CA ASN A 410 12.47 5.52 22.80
C ASN A 410 11.92 6.86 22.29
N GLU A 411 11.53 7.75 23.20
CA GLU A 411 11.04 9.10 22.86
C GLU A 411 11.98 9.88 21.95
N THR A 412 13.29 9.79 22.15
CA THR A 412 14.29 10.50 21.32
C THR A 412 14.33 9.95 19.89
N LEU A 413 14.15 8.63 19.72
CA LEU A 413 14.08 8.01 18.40
C LEU A 413 12.76 8.34 17.71
N LEU A 414 11.64 8.36 18.45
CA LEU A 414 10.31 8.70 17.93
C LEU A 414 10.24 10.10 17.31
N ARG A 415 11.10 11.02 17.74
CA ARG A 415 11.24 12.37 17.15
C ARG A 415 11.57 12.32 15.66
N LYS A 416 12.20 11.24 15.20
CA LYS A 416 12.60 11.03 13.80
C LYS A 416 11.64 10.13 13.02
N CYS A 417 10.49 9.79 13.60
CA CYS A 417 9.60 8.75 13.07
C CYS A 417 8.15 9.22 12.91
N SER A 418 7.48 8.92 11.81
CA SER A 418 6.04 9.21 11.62
C SER A 418 5.11 8.18 12.28
N CYS A 419 5.61 6.99 12.64
CA CYS A 419 4.81 5.90 13.19
C CYS A 419 4.25 6.16 14.60
N ASP A 420 3.20 5.40 14.93
CA ASP A 420 2.59 5.35 16.26
C ASP A 420 3.14 4.18 17.07
N VAL A 421 3.82 4.48 18.17
CA VAL A 421 4.35 3.48 19.12
C VAL A 421 3.24 2.70 19.83
N ASN A 422 2.02 3.22 19.88
CA ASN A 422 0.85 2.50 20.42
C ASN A 422 0.35 1.43 19.46
N SER A 423 0.63 1.58 18.18
CA SER A 423 0.27 0.62 17.13
C SER A 423 1.31 -0.49 16.93
N ASN A 424 2.36 -0.55 17.77
CA ASN A 424 3.36 -1.61 17.72
C ASN A 424 2.73 -2.99 17.88
N TYR A 425 3.12 -3.92 17.00
CA TYR A 425 2.70 -5.31 17.08
C TYR A 425 3.06 -5.91 18.45
N GLY A 426 2.07 -6.51 19.10
CA GLY A 426 2.23 -7.18 20.38
C GLY A 426 2.15 -6.33 21.64
N LYS A 427 1.79 -5.03 21.55
CA LYS A 427 1.75 -4.11 22.71
C LYS A 427 0.70 -4.46 23.78
N TYR A 428 -0.48 -4.98 23.41
CA TYR A 428 -1.63 -5.14 24.32
C TYR A 428 -2.01 -6.60 24.64
N LEU A 429 -1.17 -7.57 24.28
CA LEU A 429 -1.49 -8.99 24.40
C LEU A 429 -0.31 -9.70 25.07
N ALA A 430 -0.49 -10.08 26.35
CA ALA A 430 0.40 -10.96 27.13
C ALA A 430 0.55 -12.39 26.56
N ILE A 431 0.17 -12.59 25.29
CA ILE A 431 0.03 -13.86 24.57
C ILE A 431 1.04 -13.97 23.41
N TYR A 432 1.70 -12.87 23.04
CA TYR A 432 2.79 -12.89 22.07
C TYR A 432 4.10 -13.29 22.73
N CYS A 433 4.99 -13.89 21.93
CA CYS A 433 6.37 -14.22 22.29
C CYS A 433 6.95 -13.12 23.15
N ASN A 434 6.96 -13.38 24.47
CA ASN A 434 6.97 -12.37 25.51
C ASN A 434 7.91 -11.24 25.11
N SER A 435 7.31 -10.09 24.75
CA SER A 435 7.84 -8.87 24.14
C SER A 435 9.20 -8.93 23.39
N SER A 436 9.32 -8.25 22.25
CA SER A 436 10.63 -7.82 21.73
C SER A 436 11.54 -7.21 22.82
N THR A 437 10.91 -6.66 23.87
CA THR A 437 11.51 -6.23 25.14
C THR A 437 12.18 -7.34 25.97
N ASP A 438 11.78 -8.62 25.94
CA ASP A 438 12.45 -9.69 26.70
C ASP A 438 13.66 -10.29 25.98
N CYS A 439 13.65 -10.36 24.65
CA CYS A 439 14.89 -10.58 23.89
C CYS A 439 15.87 -9.41 24.13
N PHE A 440 15.34 -8.18 24.13
CA PHE A 440 16.06 -6.99 24.57
C PHE A 440 16.51 -7.10 26.04
N ASN A 441 15.71 -7.61 26.99
CA ASN A 441 16.09 -7.76 28.40
C ASN A 441 17.18 -8.83 28.57
N LEU A 442 17.11 -9.93 27.82
CA LEU A 442 18.11 -11.00 27.79
C LEU A 442 19.47 -10.52 27.23
N ILE A 443 19.45 -9.52 26.34
CA ILE A 443 20.65 -8.90 25.74
C ILE A 443 21.10 -7.67 26.55
N ARG A 444 20.19 -6.98 27.25
CA ARG A 444 20.40 -5.76 28.06
C ARG A 444 21.07 -6.02 29.40
N ASP A 445 21.14 -7.25 29.90
CA ASP A 445 21.76 -7.52 31.21
C ASP A 445 23.29 -7.19 31.26
N LYS A 446 23.92 -6.77 30.16
CA LYS A 446 25.24 -6.09 30.16
C LYS A 446 25.19 -4.55 30.20
N ALA A 447 24.06 -3.92 29.90
CA ALA A 447 23.86 -2.46 29.95
C ALA A 447 23.20 -1.97 31.27
N LYS A 448 22.85 -2.90 32.16
CA LYS A 448 22.27 -2.64 33.49
C LYS A 448 23.20 -1.87 34.44
N GLN A 449 24.49 -1.77 34.12
CA GLN A 449 25.47 -1.02 34.90
C GLN A 449 25.34 0.52 34.80
N PHE A 450 24.44 1.04 33.96
CA PHE A 450 24.28 2.48 33.74
C PHE A 450 22.92 3.05 34.15
N ARG A 451 22.00 2.24 34.69
CA ARG A 451 20.58 2.62 34.86
C ARG A 451 20.01 2.36 36.26
N GLU A 452 20.86 2.30 37.28
CA GLU A 452 20.42 2.22 38.69
C GLU A 452 20.15 3.60 39.33
N ASN A 453 20.28 4.71 38.60
CA ASN A 453 20.02 6.05 39.13
C ASN A 453 18.92 6.79 38.34
N SER A 454 17.66 6.44 38.55
CA SER A 454 16.53 7.40 38.63
C SER A 454 15.17 6.68 38.74
N LEU A 455 14.70 6.55 39.99
CA LEU A 455 13.35 6.90 40.50
C LEU A 455 12.15 6.60 39.57
N ALA A 456 11.30 5.59 39.82
CA ALA A 456 10.28 5.47 40.86
C ALA A 456 9.01 6.35 40.67
N GLY A 457 7.88 5.68 40.37
CA GLY A 457 6.54 6.07 40.83
C GLY A 457 5.53 6.53 39.77
N TYR A 458 4.51 5.70 39.50
CA TYR A 458 3.07 5.93 39.78
C TYR A 458 2.19 5.08 38.85
N GLY A 459 1.36 4.22 39.45
CA GLY A 459 0.28 3.52 38.77
C GLY A 459 -1.04 4.25 38.94
N GLN A 460 -1.93 4.12 37.95
CA GLN A 460 -3.37 4.37 38.10
C GLN A 460 -4.18 3.38 37.25
N GLN A 461 -5.35 3.05 37.77
CA GLN A 461 -6.23 1.93 37.42
C GLN A 461 -6.98 2.14 36.09
N GLU A 462 -7.06 1.08 35.29
CA GLU A 462 -7.92 0.98 34.10
C GLU A 462 -9.40 0.71 34.47
N PRO A 463 -10.38 1.14 33.65
CA PRO A 463 -11.78 0.80 33.84
C PRO A 463 -12.11 -0.63 33.39
N HIS A 464 -13.25 -1.12 33.89
CA HIS A 464 -13.66 -2.53 33.90
C HIS A 464 -13.96 -3.13 32.50
N PRO A 465 -13.52 -4.38 32.19
CA PRO A 465 -13.59 -5.02 30.85
C PRO A 465 -14.99 -5.25 30.24
N GLU A 466 -16.07 -5.04 30.99
CA GLU A 466 -17.43 -5.36 30.58
C GLU A 466 -18.16 -4.22 29.86
N GLN A 467 -17.75 -2.96 30.05
CA GLN A 467 -18.34 -1.83 29.32
C GLN A 467 -17.78 -1.70 27.90
N GLN A 468 -16.50 -2.05 27.70
CA GLN A 468 -15.84 -2.07 26.39
C GLN A 468 -16.39 -3.18 25.49
N ARG A 469 -16.79 -4.32 26.06
CA ARG A 469 -17.45 -5.43 25.33
C ARG A 469 -18.88 -5.12 24.88
N LYS A 470 -19.54 -4.12 25.49
CA LYS A 470 -20.91 -3.73 25.13
C LYS A 470 -20.93 -2.71 23.98
N GLN A 471 -19.99 -1.77 23.98
CA GLN A 471 -19.84 -0.79 22.89
C GLN A 471 -19.35 -1.41 21.57
N LEU A 472 -18.44 -2.39 21.59
CA LEU A 472 -18.03 -3.07 20.35
C LEU A 472 -19.16 -3.92 19.75
N LYS A 473 -20.02 -4.51 20.58
CA LYS A 473 -21.10 -5.38 20.13
C LYS A 473 -22.25 -4.60 19.48
N GLU A 474 -22.51 -3.38 19.94
CA GLU A 474 -23.51 -2.48 19.36
C GLU A 474 -23.01 -1.79 18.07
N GLN A 475 -21.68 -1.64 17.90
CA GLN A 475 -21.08 -1.15 16.66
C GLN A 475 -21.05 -2.19 15.53
N ASP A 476 -20.78 -3.46 15.84
CA ASP A 476 -20.74 -4.56 14.87
C ASP A 476 -22.15 -4.95 14.37
N GLU A 477 -23.17 -4.85 15.23
CA GLU A 477 -24.57 -5.13 14.88
C GLU A 477 -25.19 -4.03 13.98
N ALA A 478 -24.68 -2.80 14.03
CA ALA A 478 -25.10 -1.70 13.15
C ALA A 478 -24.46 -1.77 11.74
N TYR A 479 -23.27 -2.36 11.62
CA TYR A 479 -22.51 -2.44 10.37
C TYR A 479 -22.97 -3.61 9.46
N GLU A 480 -23.44 -4.72 10.06
CA GLU A 480 -23.98 -5.90 9.34
C GLU A 480 -25.40 -5.68 8.78
N ALA A 481 -26.18 -4.75 9.35
CA ALA A 481 -27.56 -4.49 8.92
C ALA A 481 -27.68 -3.69 7.60
N MET A 482 -26.60 -3.08 7.10
CA MET A 482 -26.62 -2.21 5.91
C MET A 482 -26.45 -2.94 4.56
N TYR A 483 -26.14 -4.25 4.53
CA TYR A 483 -25.77 -4.94 3.28
C TYR A 483 -26.43 -6.31 3.03
N GLN A 484 -27.68 -6.51 3.47
CA GLN A 484 -28.44 -7.72 3.12
C GLN A 484 -29.92 -7.40 2.85
N ASP A 485 -30.29 -7.15 1.60
CA ASP A 485 -31.29 -7.99 0.89
C ASP A 485 -31.25 -7.72 -0.65
N PRO A 486 -30.72 -8.67 -1.44
CA PRO A 486 -30.71 -8.67 -2.90
C PRO A 486 -32.02 -9.07 -3.60
N ASN A 487 -33.16 -9.21 -2.91
CA ASN A 487 -34.41 -9.67 -3.53
C ASN A 487 -35.43 -8.57 -3.77
N LYS A 488 -35.18 -7.67 -4.73
CA LYS A 488 -36.22 -7.09 -5.61
C LYS A 488 -35.64 -6.73 -6.98
N VAL A 489 -35.12 -7.73 -7.69
CA VAL A 489 -34.97 -7.68 -9.16
C VAL A 489 -36.05 -8.56 -9.76
N GLU A 490 -37.20 -7.96 -10.06
CA GLU A 490 -38.10 -8.40 -11.13
C GLU A 490 -39.19 -7.34 -11.37
N GLN A 491 -38.93 -6.41 -12.28
CA GLN A 491 -39.89 -6.12 -13.36
C GLN A 491 -39.18 -5.39 -14.50
N LYS A 492 -39.12 -6.12 -15.60
CA LYS A 492 -38.68 -5.72 -16.93
C LYS A 492 -39.55 -4.59 -17.50
N ASN A 493 -38.91 -3.78 -18.34
CA ASN A 493 -39.40 -3.27 -19.62
C ASN A 493 -40.79 -2.61 -19.64
N ALA A 494 -40.79 -1.28 -19.64
CA ALA A 494 -41.69 -0.51 -20.49
C ALA A 494 -41.08 0.87 -20.73
N LEU A 495 -40.41 1.04 -21.87
CA LEU A 495 -40.50 2.18 -22.80
C LEU A 495 -39.37 2.01 -23.81
N GLY A 496 -39.74 1.48 -24.98
CA GLY A 496 -38.81 1.20 -26.05
C GLY A 496 -38.26 2.48 -26.66
N VAL A 497 -36.93 2.52 -26.78
CA VAL A 497 -36.23 3.24 -27.83
C VAL A 497 -35.10 2.33 -28.31
N SER A 498 -35.05 2.11 -29.62
CA SER A 498 -34.12 1.21 -30.33
C SER A 498 -32.66 1.68 -30.21
N MET A 499 -31.74 0.72 -30.13
CA MET A 499 -30.30 0.90 -29.95
C MET A 499 -29.51 0.81 -31.27
N ASP A 500 -30.07 1.31 -32.37
CA ASP A 500 -29.50 1.19 -33.73
C ASP A 500 -29.23 2.52 -34.48
N ASP A 501 -29.28 3.69 -33.81
CA ASP A 501 -28.96 4.99 -34.45
C ASP A 501 -27.80 5.75 -33.76
N VAL A 502 -26.66 5.07 -33.59
CA VAL A 502 -25.36 5.70 -33.33
C VAL A 502 -24.40 5.24 -34.43
N PRO A 503 -24.32 5.94 -35.58
CA PRO A 503 -23.21 6.89 -35.77
C PRO A 503 -23.45 7.97 -36.86
N LYS A 504 -23.47 9.28 -36.53
CA LYS A 504 -23.28 10.36 -37.54
C LYS A 504 -23.11 11.80 -37.00
N ALA A 505 -22.37 12.00 -35.93
CA ALA A 505 -22.02 13.35 -35.44
C ALA A 505 -20.52 13.52 -35.13
N ALA A 506 -19.65 12.84 -35.87
CA ALA A 506 -18.19 12.95 -35.74
C ALA A 506 -17.46 13.44 -37.02
N ALA A 507 -18.19 14.01 -37.99
CA ALA A 507 -17.62 14.34 -39.30
C ALA A 507 -17.90 15.77 -39.82
N ALA A 508 -18.23 16.74 -38.97
CA ALA A 508 -18.57 18.10 -39.42
C ALA A 508 -17.87 19.27 -38.69
N VAL A 509 -16.76 19.02 -37.99
CA VAL A 509 -15.92 20.09 -37.42
C VAL A 509 -14.46 20.07 -37.94
N ALA A 510 -14.11 19.11 -38.79
CA ALA A 510 -12.76 18.99 -39.38
C ALA A 510 -12.51 19.86 -40.63
N ALA A 511 -13.24 20.97 -40.81
CA ALA A 511 -13.07 21.83 -41.99
C ALA A 511 -13.26 23.32 -41.65
N VAL A 512 -12.38 23.86 -40.81
CA VAL A 512 -12.11 25.30 -40.81
C VAL A 512 -10.61 25.50 -41.05
N LYS A 513 -10.35 26.30 -42.07
CA LYS A 513 -9.07 26.62 -42.71
C LYS A 513 -7.94 26.90 -41.70
N LEU A 514 -6.85 26.15 -41.84
CA LEU A 514 -5.52 26.56 -41.41
C LEU A 514 -4.92 27.41 -42.54
N ASP A 515 -4.87 28.73 -42.34
CA ASP A 515 -3.94 29.60 -43.05
C ASP A 515 -2.81 30.00 -42.08
N GLY A 516 -1.58 30.05 -42.60
CA GLY A 516 -0.32 29.84 -41.90
C GLY A 516 0.01 30.73 -40.70
N ASN A 517 0.53 30.11 -39.62
CA ASN A 517 1.90 30.29 -39.11
C ASN A 517 2.13 29.39 -37.86
N SER A 518 2.15 28.07 -38.02
CA SER A 518 2.13 27.13 -36.88
C SER A 518 3.50 26.81 -36.26
N GLN A 519 4.60 27.00 -36.98
CA GLN A 519 5.94 26.71 -36.46
C GLN A 519 6.46 27.81 -35.53
N ASP A 520 6.28 29.09 -35.89
CA ASP A 520 6.69 30.20 -35.02
C ASP A 520 5.89 30.25 -33.71
N GLN A 521 4.58 29.94 -33.76
CA GLN A 521 3.74 29.90 -32.55
C GLN A 521 4.06 28.74 -31.61
N GLN A 522 4.49 27.59 -32.14
CA GLN A 522 4.93 26.45 -31.31
C GLN A 522 6.28 26.70 -30.65
N VAL A 523 7.24 27.32 -31.35
CA VAL A 523 8.56 27.65 -30.80
C VAL A 523 8.44 28.72 -29.70
N ILE A 524 7.65 29.77 -29.93
CA ILE A 524 7.41 30.81 -28.91
C ILE A 524 6.68 30.24 -27.68
N ALA A 525 5.68 29.39 -27.88
CA ALA A 525 4.97 28.75 -26.77
C ALA A 525 5.87 27.82 -25.95
N HIS A 526 6.80 27.11 -26.60
CA HIS A 526 7.79 26.26 -25.93
C HIS A 526 8.76 27.08 -25.07
N ASP A 527 9.38 28.13 -25.64
CA ASP A 527 10.33 29.00 -24.92
C ASP A 527 9.70 29.68 -23.70
N THR A 528 8.44 30.13 -23.82
CA THR A 528 7.72 30.73 -22.69
C THR A 528 7.41 29.75 -21.56
N ALA A 529 7.17 28.48 -21.88
CA ALA A 529 6.80 27.47 -20.90
C ALA A 529 8.03 26.92 -20.15
N ASP A 530 9.19 26.88 -20.80
CA ASP A 530 10.47 26.56 -20.16
C ASP A 530 10.92 27.69 -19.22
N GLU A 531 10.71 28.95 -19.61
CA GLU A 531 11.00 30.08 -18.73
C GLU A 531 10.08 30.09 -17.50
N GLU A 532 8.79 29.80 -17.67
CA GLU A 532 7.85 29.63 -16.55
C GLU A 532 8.33 28.51 -15.63
N TYR A 533 8.58 27.30 -16.15
CA TYR A 533 9.01 26.17 -15.33
C TYR A 533 10.29 26.48 -14.55
N ARG A 534 11.27 27.13 -15.18
CA ARG A 534 12.50 27.56 -14.50
C ARG A 534 12.22 28.49 -13.32
N LYS A 535 11.25 29.41 -13.44
CA LYS A 535 10.81 30.26 -12.31
C LYS A 535 10.11 29.45 -11.23
N LEU A 536 9.31 28.45 -11.59
CA LEU A 536 8.62 27.59 -10.63
C LEU A 536 9.59 26.70 -9.83
N THR A 537 10.72 26.30 -10.42
CA THR A 537 11.73 25.46 -9.77
C THR A 537 12.85 26.25 -9.06
N ASP A 538 12.91 27.58 -9.26
CA ASP A 538 13.98 28.40 -8.70
C ASP A 538 13.78 28.63 -7.19
N SER A 539 14.46 27.81 -6.40
CA SER A 539 14.45 27.91 -4.94
C SER A 539 15.11 29.19 -4.39
N ALA A 540 15.82 29.99 -5.20
CA ALA A 540 16.38 31.27 -4.76
C ALA A 540 15.36 32.43 -4.74
N LEU A 541 14.21 32.28 -5.42
CA LEU A 541 13.19 33.33 -5.46
C LEU A 541 12.48 33.52 -4.10
N PRO A 542 12.10 34.75 -3.71
CA PRO A 542 11.36 35.00 -2.46
C PRO A 542 10.05 34.23 -2.45
N ARG A 543 9.78 33.41 -1.43
CA ARG A 543 8.59 32.55 -1.37
C ARG A 543 7.30 33.36 -1.49
N VAL A 544 6.30 32.76 -2.15
CA VAL A 544 4.93 33.28 -2.12
C VAL A 544 4.45 33.27 -0.67
N LYS A 545 3.51 34.14 -0.31
CA LYS A 545 2.90 34.10 1.03
C LYS A 545 1.90 32.94 1.09
N GLY A 546 2.43 31.73 1.19
CA GLY A 546 1.69 30.47 1.28
C GLY A 546 1.89 29.79 2.62
N ALA A 547 0.95 28.96 3.04
CA ALA A 547 1.12 28.04 4.17
C ALA A 547 0.28 26.76 3.96
N PHE A 548 0.72 25.66 4.56
CA PHE A 548 -0.15 24.50 4.76
C PHE A 548 -1.09 24.80 5.92
N VAL A 549 -2.38 24.52 5.75
CA VAL A 549 -3.40 24.74 6.77
C VAL A 549 -4.10 23.42 7.06
N VAL A 550 -4.12 23.05 8.34
CA VAL A 550 -4.59 21.74 8.81
C VAL A 550 -5.54 21.96 9.97
N LEU A 551 -6.80 21.53 9.84
CA LEU A 551 -7.73 21.41 10.96
C LEU A 551 -7.63 19.99 11.50
N VAL A 552 -7.26 19.83 12.77
CA VAL A 552 -6.86 18.51 13.29
C VAL A 552 -7.00 18.44 14.81
N ARG A 553 -7.42 17.28 15.32
CA ARG A 553 -7.50 17.02 16.76
C ARG A 553 -6.22 16.46 17.32
N ASN A 554 -6.04 16.63 18.63
CA ASN A 554 -4.93 16.02 19.37
C ASN A 554 -4.84 14.49 19.17
N SER A 555 -5.99 13.81 19.06
CA SER A 555 -6.07 12.35 18.86
C SER A 555 -5.58 11.87 17.48
N GLU A 556 -5.45 12.77 16.51
CA GLU A 556 -5.08 12.45 15.12
C GLU A 556 -3.59 12.69 14.84
N LEU A 557 -2.81 12.97 15.88
CA LEU A 557 -1.38 13.30 15.81
C LEU A 557 -0.59 12.38 14.89
N TYR A 558 -0.70 11.06 15.03
CA TYR A 558 0.11 10.12 14.26
C TYR A 558 -0.31 10.03 12.79
N ALA A 559 -1.61 10.10 12.51
CA ALA A 559 -2.12 10.18 11.14
C ALA A 559 -1.63 11.47 10.45
N LEU A 560 -1.60 12.59 11.18
CA LEU A 560 -1.05 13.85 10.68
C LEU A 560 0.46 13.78 10.45
N ARG A 561 1.23 13.19 11.38
CA ARG A 561 2.69 13.05 11.21
C ARG A 561 3.03 12.22 9.97
N SER A 562 2.20 11.24 9.64
CA SER A 562 2.28 10.52 8.36
C SER A 562 2.08 11.47 7.17
N SER A 563 0.99 12.26 7.15
CA SER A 563 0.75 13.26 6.09
C SER A 563 1.89 14.26 5.94
N MET A 564 2.40 14.80 7.07
CA MET A 564 3.53 15.72 7.10
C MET A 564 4.77 15.07 6.49
N ARG A 565 5.07 13.82 6.85
CA ARG A 565 6.22 13.08 6.31
C ARG A 565 6.13 12.97 4.79
N TYR A 566 5.01 12.52 4.24
CA TYR A 566 4.84 12.43 2.79
C TYR A 566 5.01 13.80 2.12
N LEU A 567 4.44 14.88 2.66
CA LEU A 567 4.54 16.20 2.02
C LEU A 567 5.93 16.84 2.14
N GLU A 568 6.60 16.65 3.28
CA GLU A 568 7.98 17.09 3.49
C GLU A 568 8.93 16.37 2.52
N ASP A 569 8.82 15.05 2.40
CA ASP A 569 9.70 14.24 1.55
C ASP A 569 9.48 14.54 0.05
N ARG A 570 8.22 14.75 -0.39
CA ARG A 570 7.90 14.99 -1.81
C ARG A 570 8.11 16.45 -2.25
N PHE A 571 7.98 17.41 -1.35
CA PHE A 571 7.93 18.82 -1.70
C PHE A 571 8.61 19.74 -0.69
N ASN A 572 8.15 19.74 0.56
CA ASN A 572 8.38 20.91 1.42
C ASN A 572 9.82 21.04 1.93
N HIS A 573 10.62 19.97 1.95
CA HIS A 573 12.04 20.07 2.28
C HIS A 573 12.82 21.01 1.33
N LYS A 574 12.34 21.21 0.09
CA LYS A 574 12.94 22.10 -0.91
C LYS A 574 12.54 23.57 -0.70
N TYR A 575 11.29 23.81 -0.29
CA TYR A 575 10.68 25.14 -0.32
C TYR A 575 10.43 25.77 1.05
N ASN A 576 10.30 24.95 2.09
CA ASN A 576 10.19 25.32 3.51
C ASN A 576 9.00 26.27 3.82
N TYR A 577 7.83 25.99 3.21
CA TYR A 577 6.58 26.69 3.50
C TYR A 577 6.08 26.35 4.92
N PRO A 578 5.49 27.33 5.65
CA PRO A 578 5.06 27.15 7.03
C PRO A 578 3.83 26.25 7.16
N TRP A 579 3.69 25.61 8.32
CA TRP A 579 2.52 24.83 8.73
C TRP A 579 1.68 25.59 9.76
N ILE A 580 0.36 25.62 9.55
CA ILE A 580 -0.62 26.19 10.46
C ILE A 580 -1.59 25.10 10.88
N PHE A 581 -1.59 24.78 12.17
CA PHE A 581 -2.51 23.82 12.78
C PHE A 581 -3.63 24.55 13.51
N LEU A 582 -4.87 24.17 13.24
CA LEU A 582 -6.09 24.70 13.87
C LEU A 582 -6.84 23.56 14.56
N ASN A 583 -7.44 23.82 15.72
CA ASN A 583 -8.21 22.83 16.49
C ASN A 583 -9.29 23.55 17.32
N GLU A 584 -10.44 22.91 17.51
CA GLU A 584 -11.51 23.40 18.41
C GLU A 584 -11.11 23.31 19.89
N GLU A 585 -10.10 22.50 20.21
CA GLU A 585 -9.50 22.39 21.54
C GLU A 585 -8.05 22.89 21.55
N PRO A 586 -7.51 23.30 22.72
CA PRO A 586 -6.09 23.61 22.85
C PRO A 586 -5.20 22.40 22.47
N PHE A 587 -4.19 22.64 21.64
CA PHE A 587 -3.19 21.62 21.33
C PHE A 587 -2.36 21.24 22.56
N THR A 588 -2.16 19.94 22.76
CA THR A 588 -1.27 19.41 23.81
C THR A 588 0.19 19.72 23.48
N GLU A 589 1.04 19.75 24.51
CA GLU A 589 2.48 19.92 24.32
C GLU A 589 3.11 18.75 23.56
N GLU A 590 2.58 17.53 23.72
CA GLU A 590 2.96 16.37 22.91
C GLU A 590 2.71 16.65 21.42
N PHE A 591 1.50 17.11 21.07
CA PHE A 591 1.15 17.41 19.68
C PHE A 591 2.10 18.45 19.08
N LYS A 592 2.34 19.56 19.80
CA LYS A 592 3.21 20.64 19.33
C LYS A 592 4.65 20.17 19.12
N ASN A 593 5.20 19.47 20.12
CA ASN A 593 6.57 18.97 20.07
C ASN A 593 6.75 17.98 18.91
N MET A 594 5.83 17.02 18.77
CA MET A 594 5.92 15.94 17.78
C MET A 594 5.66 16.38 16.34
N THR A 595 4.89 17.46 16.12
CA THR A 595 4.68 18.05 14.79
C THR A 595 5.80 19.03 14.42
N SER A 596 6.26 19.87 15.36
CA SER A 596 7.38 20.80 15.12
C SER A 596 8.69 20.10 14.74
N MET A 597 8.88 18.85 15.16
CA MET A 597 10.06 18.04 14.81
C MET A 597 10.01 17.42 13.41
N MET A 598 8.85 17.43 12.74
CA MET A 598 8.70 16.81 11.43
C MET A 598 9.21 17.70 10.29
N THR A 599 9.45 18.99 10.54
CA THR A 599 9.77 19.99 9.51
C THR A 599 10.81 20.99 10.02
N ASN A 600 11.56 21.59 9.09
CA ASN A 600 12.40 22.76 9.36
C ASN A 600 11.64 24.08 9.14
N ALA A 601 10.39 24.01 8.68
CA ALA A 601 9.57 25.17 8.42
C ALA A 601 9.00 25.74 9.72
N GLN A 602 8.56 27.00 9.68
CA GLN A 602 7.85 27.59 10.80
C GLN A 602 6.51 26.86 11.02
N VAL A 603 6.21 26.57 12.29
CA VAL A 603 4.95 25.95 12.69
C VAL A 603 4.18 26.89 13.61
N SER A 604 2.87 27.04 13.36
CA SER A 604 1.95 27.84 14.18
C SER A 604 0.74 27.01 14.62
N TYR A 605 0.25 27.28 15.82
CA TYR A 605 -0.90 26.58 16.42
C TYR A 605 -1.99 27.60 16.79
N GLY A 606 -3.19 27.43 16.28
CA GLY A 606 -4.34 28.29 16.50
C GLY A 606 -5.50 27.54 17.16
N LEU A 607 -6.17 28.18 18.11
CA LEU A 607 -7.43 27.72 18.67
C LEU A 607 -8.58 28.31 17.85
N VAL A 608 -9.51 27.46 17.41
CA VAL A 608 -10.72 27.91 16.73
C VAL A 608 -11.59 28.72 17.70
N PRO A 609 -11.98 29.96 17.36
CA PRO A 609 -12.90 30.73 18.19
C PRO A 609 -14.22 30.00 18.40
N GLN A 610 -14.74 30.05 19.62
CA GLN A 610 -15.93 29.29 20.00
C GLN A 610 -17.15 29.64 19.13
N GLU A 611 -17.30 30.91 18.76
CA GLU A 611 -18.34 31.42 17.88
C GLU A 611 -18.32 30.82 16.46
N HIS A 612 -17.16 30.36 16.01
CA HIS A 612 -17.00 29.70 14.71
C HIS A 612 -17.27 28.18 14.82
N TRP A 613 -17.26 27.63 16.04
CA TRP A 613 -17.49 26.21 16.35
C TRP A 613 -18.68 26.01 17.32
N SER A 614 -19.75 26.77 17.13
CA SER A 614 -20.99 26.66 17.91
C SER A 614 -22.23 26.75 17.02
N TYR A 615 -23.39 26.41 17.57
CA TYR A 615 -24.66 26.72 16.91
C TYR A 615 -24.88 28.24 16.88
N PRO A 616 -25.19 28.83 15.72
CA PRO A 616 -25.65 30.20 15.66
C PRO A 616 -27.09 30.32 16.18
N GLY A 617 -27.49 31.51 16.63
CA GLY A 617 -28.76 31.74 17.33
C GLY A 617 -30.04 31.47 16.52
N TYR A 618 -29.95 31.33 15.20
CA TYR A 618 -31.05 30.97 14.31
C TYR A 618 -31.21 29.45 14.09
N ILE A 619 -30.41 28.62 14.75
CA ILE A 619 -30.52 27.16 14.66
C ILE A 619 -31.31 26.60 15.85
N ASP A 620 -32.39 25.89 15.53
CA ASP A 620 -33.12 25.05 16.47
C ASP A 620 -32.31 23.77 16.72
N GLN A 621 -31.67 23.70 17.88
CA GLN A 621 -30.79 22.59 18.25
C GLN A 621 -31.56 21.27 18.45
N GLU A 622 -32.82 21.35 18.89
CA GLU A 622 -33.65 20.16 19.09
C GLU A 622 -34.04 19.56 17.74
N TYR A 623 -34.42 20.42 16.78
CA TYR A 623 -34.69 19.98 15.41
C TYR A 623 -33.42 19.48 14.71
N ALA A 624 -32.27 20.14 14.91
CA ALA A 624 -30.99 19.66 14.40
C ALA A 624 -30.64 18.27 14.95
N ALA A 625 -30.88 18.01 16.24
CA ALA A 625 -30.70 16.68 16.83
C ALA A 625 -31.59 15.62 16.16
N GLN A 626 -32.88 15.91 15.96
CA GLN A 626 -33.80 15.02 15.25
C GLN A 626 -33.34 14.73 13.81
N CYS A 627 -32.82 15.73 13.10
CA CYS A 627 -32.28 15.55 11.75
C CYS A 627 -31.04 14.65 11.73
N ARG A 628 -30.16 14.78 12.75
CA ARG A 628 -29.01 13.88 12.92
C ARG A 628 -29.45 12.43 13.10
N ASP A 629 -30.43 12.19 13.98
CA ASP A 629 -30.97 10.86 14.23
C ASP A 629 -31.58 10.26 12.96
N ALA A 630 -32.32 11.07 12.19
CA ALA A 630 -32.92 10.64 10.93
C ALA A 630 -31.88 10.25 9.85
N LEU A 631 -30.78 11.00 9.75
CA LEU A 631 -29.69 10.70 8.81
C LEU A 631 -28.84 9.50 9.28
N ALA A 632 -28.62 9.37 10.59
CA ALA A 632 -27.96 8.21 11.18
C ALA A 632 -28.75 6.92 10.91
N ALA A 633 -30.07 6.95 11.10
CA ALA A 633 -30.96 5.81 10.82
C ALA A 633 -30.97 5.38 9.33
N GLN A 634 -30.60 6.28 8.42
CA GLN A 634 -30.46 5.98 6.99
C GLN A 634 -29.07 5.43 6.61
N GLY A 635 -28.16 5.27 7.57
CA GLY A 635 -26.81 4.80 7.30
C GLY A 635 -25.94 5.80 6.52
N ILE A 636 -26.30 7.09 6.54
CA ILE A 636 -25.52 8.14 5.88
C ILE A 636 -24.22 8.35 6.67
N PRO A 637 -23.03 8.30 6.02
CA PRO A 637 -21.76 8.57 6.69
C PRO A 637 -21.78 9.88 7.46
N TYR A 638 -21.34 9.87 8.72
CA TYR A 638 -21.41 11.03 9.62
C TYR A 638 -22.81 11.63 9.83
N GLY A 639 -23.88 10.91 9.45
CA GLY A 639 -25.27 11.38 9.56
C GLY A 639 -25.64 11.80 10.99
N GLY A 640 -25.21 11.03 11.98
CA GLY A 640 -25.39 11.33 13.42
C GLY A 640 -24.35 12.27 14.03
N SER A 641 -23.30 12.66 13.30
CA SER A 641 -22.16 13.40 13.88
C SER A 641 -22.42 14.90 13.96
N GLU A 642 -22.47 15.43 15.17
CA GLU A 642 -22.58 16.87 15.43
C GLU A 642 -21.28 17.61 15.14
N SER A 643 -20.15 17.09 15.63
CA SER A 643 -18.85 17.73 15.42
C SER A 643 -18.44 17.78 13.95
N TYR A 644 -18.86 16.80 13.14
CA TYR A 644 -18.64 16.82 11.70
C TYR A 644 -19.37 17.98 11.00
N ARG A 645 -20.55 18.38 11.48
CA ARG A 645 -21.29 19.53 10.93
C ARG A 645 -20.63 20.85 11.28
N HIS A 646 -20.14 20.97 12.52
CA HIS A 646 -19.32 22.13 12.90
C HIS A 646 -18.05 22.20 12.05
N MET A 647 -17.39 21.07 11.79
CA MET A 647 -16.24 21.00 10.88
C MET A 647 -16.60 21.47 9.47
N CYS A 648 -17.66 20.93 8.85
CA CYS A 648 -18.08 21.35 7.51
C CYS A 648 -18.40 22.85 7.46
N ARG A 649 -19.10 23.38 8.47
CA ARG A 649 -19.40 24.82 8.57
C ARG A 649 -18.13 25.65 8.74
N TYR A 650 -17.20 25.21 9.58
CA TYR A 650 -15.92 25.88 9.83
C TYR A 650 -15.05 25.96 8.58
N GLN A 651 -14.90 24.84 7.87
CA GLN A 651 -14.20 24.77 6.59
C GLN A 651 -14.92 25.61 5.52
N SER A 652 -16.25 25.66 5.52
CA SER A 652 -16.99 26.47 4.54
C SER A 652 -16.80 27.97 4.70
N GLY A 653 -16.68 28.50 5.91
CA GLY A 653 -16.86 29.95 6.13
C GLY A 653 -15.89 30.65 7.06
N PHE A 654 -15.13 29.93 7.89
CA PHE A 654 -14.43 30.56 9.01
C PHE A 654 -12.92 30.34 9.02
N PHE A 655 -12.39 29.20 8.59
CA PHE A 655 -10.96 28.94 8.71
C PHE A 655 -10.11 29.98 7.96
N MET A 656 -10.58 30.43 6.78
CA MET A 656 -9.93 31.48 5.99
C MET A 656 -9.89 32.83 6.73
N LEU A 657 -10.74 33.06 7.73
CA LEU A 657 -10.79 34.28 8.55
C LEU A 657 -9.94 34.19 9.82
N HIS A 658 -9.33 33.03 10.10
CA HIS A 658 -8.50 32.88 11.28
C HIS A 658 -7.27 33.81 11.21
N PRO A 659 -6.87 34.50 12.30
CA PRO A 659 -5.80 35.51 12.26
C PRO A 659 -4.45 35.02 11.74
N LEU A 660 -4.15 33.73 11.92
CA LEU A 660 -2.92 33.12 11.38
C LEU A 660 -2.85 33.13 9.84
N LEU A 661 -3.96 33.36 9.15
CA LEU A 661 -4.03 33.44 7.68
C LEU A 661 -4.01 34.89 7.17
N ASP A 662 -3.99 35.92 8.04
CA ASP A 662 -4.15 37.33 7.63
C ASP A 662 -3.07 37.85 6.68
N ASN A 663 -1.88 37.26 6.74
CA ASN A 663 -0.74 37.66 5.91
C ASN A 663 -0.45 36.67 4.78
N LEU A 664 -1.40 35.79 4.45
CA LEU A 664 -1.24 34.81 3.37
C LEU A 664 -2.00 35.23 2.11
N ASP A 665 -1.38 34.99 0.97
CA ASP A 665 -2.00 35.09 -0.35
C ASP A 665 -2.71 33.78 -0.71
N TYR A 666 -2.11 32.65 -0.34
CA TYR A 666 -2.58 31.30 -0.64
C TYR A 666 -2.50 30.38 0.58
N TYR A 667 -3.36 29.37 0.61
CA TYR A 667 -3.25 28.25 1.54
C TYR A 667 -3.30 26.93 0.77
N TRP A 668 -2.69 25.89 1.33
CA TRP A 668 -2.84 24.51 0.90
C TRP A 668 -3.43 23.70 2.05
N ARG A 669 -4.66 23.24 1.91
CA ARG A 669 -5.29 22.35 2.88
C ARG A 669 -4.67 20.96 2.84
N VAL A 670 -4.29 20.47 4.02
CA VAL A 670 -3.77 19.11 4.21
C VAL A 670 -4.55 18.46 5.36
N GLU A 671 -4.97 17.20 5.18
CA GLU A 671 -5.68 16.42 6.20
C GLU A 671 -4.77 15.32 6.82
N PRO A 672 -5.08 14.82 8.03
CA PRO A 672 -4.44 13.63 8.57
C PRO A 672 -4.69 12.37 7.70
N GLY A 673 -3.70 11.49 7.59
CA GLY A 673 -3.83 10.21 6.89
C GLY A 673 -3.73 10.25 5.36
N VAL A 674 -3.28 11.36 4.78
CA VAL A 674 -3.09 11.48 3.32
C VAL A 674 -1.72 10.98 2.87
N LYS A 675 -1.61 10.63 1.59
CA LYS A 675 -0.33 10.26 0.97
C LYS A 675 -0.08 11.07 -0.29
N PHE A 676 1.20 11.40 -0.51
CA PHE A 676 1.70 12.03 -1.72
C PHE A 676 2.60 11.04 -2.48
N SER A 677 2.14 10.65 -3.66
CA SER A 677 2.68 9.50 -4.38
C SER A 677 3.75 9.84 -5.40
N CYS A 678 4.00 11.13 -5.66
CA CYS A 678 4.94 11.66 -6.66
C CYS A 678 5.78 12.79 -6.06
N ASP A 679 7.06 12.87 -6.44
CA ASP A 679 7.93 13.99 -6.11
C ASP A 679 7.47 15.25 -6.87
N MET A 680 7.53 16.40 -6.21
CA MET A 680 7.16 17.71 -6.76
C MET A 680 8.41 18.58 -6.87
N ASP A 681 8.82 18.87 -8.09
CA ASP A 681 10.05 19.64 -8.35
C ASP A 681 9.81 21.14 -8.47
N TYR A 682 8.58 21.56 -8.71
CA TYR A 682 8.19 22.96 -8.84
C TYR A 682 7.39 23.43 -7.62
N ASP A 683 7.28 24.76 -7.43
CA ASP A 683 6.51 25.40 -6.36
C ASP A 683 5.02 25.59 -6.77
N PRO A 684 4.04 24.85 -6.20
CA PRO A 684 2.63 25.02 -6.50
C PRO A 684 2.08 26.38 -6.08
N PHE A 685 2.59 26.99 -5.01
CA PHE A 685 2.17 28.34 -4.62
C PHE A 685 2.67 29.39 -5.61
N ARG A 686 3.89 29.23 -6.14
CA ARG A 686 4.37 30.07 -7.24
C ARG A 686 3.51 29.91 -8.48
N LEU A 687 3.17 28.67 -8.86
CA LEU A 687 2.29 28.42 -10.00
C LEU A 687 0.97 29.18 -9.85
N MET A 688 0.39 29.12 -8.64
CA MET A 688 -0.84 29.84 -8.33
C MET A 688 -0.68 31.35 -8.52
N GLN A 689 0.45 31.93 -8.10
CA GLN A 689 0.76 33.35 -8.27
C GLN A 689 1.01 33.74 -9.73
N GLU A 690 1.88 33.03 -10.44
CA GLU A 690 2.30 33.36 -11.82
C GLU A 690 1.13 33.28 -12.81
N ARG A 691 0.22 32.33 -12.61
CA ARG A 691 -0.98 32.15 -13.43
C ARG A 691 -2.21 32.88 -12.90
N ASP A 692 -2.06 33.65 -11.81
CA ASP A 692 -3.15 34.33 -11.09
C ASP A 692 -4.34 33.40 -10.74
N LEU A 693 -4.05 32.12 -10.44
CA LEU A 693 -5.05 31.11 -10.10
C LEU A 693 -5.71 31.41 -8.76
N LYS A 694 -6.95 30.96 -8.60
CA LYS A 694 -7.76 31.16 -7.39
C LYS A 694 -8.05 29.86 -6.67
N TYR A 695 -8.17 28.75 -7.39
CA TYR A 695 -8.49 27.45 -6.82
C TYR A 695 -7.82 26.32 -7.59
N GLY A 696 -7.26 25.34 -6.88
CA GLY A 696 -6.78 24.11 -7.49
C GLY A 696 -7.01 22.88 -6.63
N PHE A 697 -7.17 21.75 -7.31
CA PHE A 697 -7.62 20.47 -6.74
C PHE A 697 -6.90 19.28 -7.39
N THR A 698 -7.02 18.09 -6.80
CA THR A 698 -6.56 16.80 -7.39
C THR A 698 -7.72 15.89 -7.76
N ILE A 699 -8.70 15.70 -6.87
CA ILE A 699 -9.83 14.78 -7.06
C ILE A 699 -11.15 15.54 -7.18
N ALA A 700 -12.03 15.09 -8.09
CA ALA A 700 -13.41 15.57 -8.21
C ALA A 700 -14.40 14.40 -8.24
N LEU A 701 -15.48 14.48 -7.46
CA LEU A 701 -16.42 13.37 -7.27
C LEU A 701 -17.88 13.83 -7.11
N ARG A 702 -18.81 12.88 -7.14
CA ARG A 702 -20.25 13.14 -6.92
C ARG A 702 -20.63 13.01 -5.45
N GLU A 703 -21.35 14.00 -4.93
CA GLU A 703 -21.89 14.00 -3.57
C GLU A 703 -23.10 13.06 -3.44
N TYR A 704 -23.34 12.58 -2.22
CA TYR A 704 -24.57 11.90 -1.84
C TYR A 704 -25.72 12.89 -1.76
N ARG A 705 -26.66 12.82 -2.71
CA ARG A 705 -27.85 13.69 -2.77
C ARG A 705 -28.60 13.82 -1.44
N ALA A 706 -28.67 12.75 -0.64
CA ALA A 706 -29.35 12.74 0.66
C ALA A 706 -28.78 13.74 1.69
N THR A 707 -27.56 14.24 1.47
CA THR A 707 -26.84 15.09 2.42
C THR A 707 -27.02 16.58 2.13
N ILE A 708 -27.50 16.89 0.93
CA ILE A 708 -27.64 18.25 0.38
C ILE A 708 -28.97 18.46 -0.40
N PRO A 709 -30.13 17.91 0.02
CA PRO A 709 -31.36 18.01 -0.76
C PRO A 709 -31.82 19.46 -1.05
N SER A 710 -31.55 20.43 -0.16
CA SER A 710 -31.95 21.83 -0.40
C SER A 710 -30.80 22.76 -0.83
N LEU A 711 -29.53 22.33 -0.79
CA LEU A 711 -28.36 23.16 -1.07
C LEU A 711 -28.48 23.92 -2.41
N TRP A 712 -28.81 23.21 -3.50
CA TRP A 712 -28.90 23.84 -4.81
C TRP A 712 -30.05 24.84 -4.92
N LYS A 713 -31.20 24.53 -4.32
CA LYS A 713 -32.34 25.46 -4.30
C LYS A 713 -31.96 26.76 -3.59
N THR A 714 -31.36 26.66 -2.41
CA THR A 714 -30.87 27.80 -1.61
C THR A 714 -29.82 28.60 -2.39
N THR A 715 -28.91 27.91 -3.08
CA THR A 715 -27.90 28.53 -3.96
C THR A 715 -28.55 29.34 -5.09
N LEU A 716 -29.56 28.80 -5.76
CA LEU A 716 -30.27 29.52 -6.83
C LEU A 716 -31.01 30.76 -6.30
N GLU A 717 -31.54 30.71 -5.08
CA GLU A 717 -32.16 31.87 -4.42
C GLU A 717 -31.12 32.96 -4.10
N PHE A 718 -29.93 32.57 -3.63
CA PHE A 718 -28.81 33.49 -3.48
C PHE A 718 -28.42 34.12 -4.83
N ALA A 719 -28.22 33.31 -5.88
CA ALA A 719 -27.81 33.81 -7.19
C ALA A 719 -28.83 34.79 -7.81
N LYS A 720 -30.14 34.62 -7.53
CA LYS A 720 -31.19 35.55 -7.96
C LYS A 720 -31.15 36.88 -7.21
N THR A 721 -30.83 36.85 -5.91
CA THR A 721 -30.83 38.03 -5.04
C THR A 721 -29.49 38.77 -5.05
N HIS A 722 -28.41 38.11 -5.46
CA HIS A 722 -27.05 38.65 -5.51
C HIS A 722 -26.39 38.45 -6.89
N PRO A 723 -27.03 38.87 -8.01
CA PRO A 723 -26.51 38.64 -9.35
C PRO A 723 -25.14 39.30 -9.59
N GLN A 724 -24.78 40.33 -8.82
CA GLN A 724 -23.47 41.02 -8.93
C GLN A 724 -22.27 40.13 -8.60
N TYR A 725 -22.47 39.03 -7.87
CA TYR A 725 -21.41 38.07 -7.53
C TYR A 725 -21.34 36.88 -8.48
N ILE A 726 -22.30 36.75 -9.40
CA ILE A 726 -22.43 35.57 -10.26
C ILE A 726 -21.75 35.84 -11.61
N TYR A 727 -20.77 35.01 -11.93
CA TYR A 727 -20.15 34.97 -13.23
C TYR A 727 -21.19 34.60 -14.29
N PRO A 728 -21.37 35.41 -15.36
CA PRO A 728 -22.49 35.19 -16.27
C PRO A 728 -22.39 33.84 -16.98
N ARG A 729 -23.39 32.97 -16.76
CA ARG A 729 -23.46 31.62 -17.35
C ARG A 729 -23.42 31.57 -18.88
N THR A 730 -23.73 32.69 -19.54
CA THR A 730 -23.72 32.83 -21.00
C THR A 730 -22.32 33.00 -21.59
N ARG A 731 -21.31 33.22 -20.74
CA ARG A 731 -19.93 33.35 -21.19
C ARG A 731 -19.32 31.99 -21.52
N PRO A 732 -18.47 31.92 -22.57
CA PRO A 732 -17.87 30.66 -23.00
C PRO A 732 -16.88 30.07 -21.97
N ASP A 733 -16.31 30.92 -21.12
CA ASP A 733 -15.36 30.55 -20.05
C ASP A 733 -16.04 30.36 -18.69
N SER A 734 -17.37 30.19 -18.68
CA SER A 734 -18.16 29.87 -17.49
C SER A 734 -17.88 28.45 -16.99
N LEU A 735 -17.88 28.29 -15.67
CA LEU A 735 -17.71 27.02 -14.98
C LEU A 735 -19.04 26.36 -14.55
N LEU A 736 -20.19 26.99 -14.82
CA LEU A 736 -21.50 26.46 -14.37
C LEU A 736 -21.76 25.01 -14.79
N ARG A 737 -21.27 24.60 -15.96
CA ARG A 737 -21.47 23.24 -16.47
C ARG A 737 -20.74 22.18 -15.63
N LEU A 738 -19.77 22.56 -14.80
CA LEU A 738 -19.16 21.63 -13.83
C LEU A 738 -20.17 21.10 -12.83
N VAL A 739 -21.11 21.95 -12.40
CA VAL A 739 -22.08 21.65 -11.35
C VAL A 739 -23.49 21.43 -11.90
N SER A 740 -23.75 21.70 -13.18
CA SER A 740 -25.09 21.58 -13.74
C SER A 740 -25.09 21.21 -15.22
N ASP A 741 -25.74 20.08 -15.53
CA ASP A 741 -25.84 19.56 -16.90
C ASP A 741 -26.97 20.24 -17.70
N ASP A 742 -27.82 21.01 -17.02
CA ASP A 742 -29.03 21.63 -17.55
C ASP A 742 -29.02 23.16 -17.40
N ASN A 743 -27.85 23.78 -17.50
CA ASN A 743 -27.69 25.24 -17.47
C ASN A 743 -28.22 25.89 -16.17
N GLY A 744 -28.15 25.16 -15.06
CA GLY A 744 -28.47 25.64 -13.72
C GLY A 744 -29.85 25.23 -13.19
N TRP A 745 -30.64 24.41 -13.91
CA TRP A 745 -31.94 23.96 -13.42
C TRP A 745 -31.80 22.97 -12.26
N SER A 746 -30.79 22.11 -12.29
CA SER A 746 -30.48 21.16 -11.24
C SER A 746 -28.98 21.01 -11.00
N TYR A 747 -28.63 20.55 -9.79
CA TYR A 747 -27.28 20.20 -9.42
C TYR A 747 -26.96 18.77 -9.82
N ASN A 748 -25.89 18.57 -10.60
CA ASN A 748 -25.43 17.24 -11.03
C ASN A 748 -24.61 16.50 -9.94
N LEU A 749 -24.45 17.13 -8.76
CA LEU A 749 -23.75 16.64 -7.57
C LEU A 749 -22.22 16.67 -7.65
N CYS A 750 -21.64 17.13 -8.76
CA CYS A 750 -20.19 17.20 -8.94
C CYS A 750 -19.55 18.30 -8.10
N HIS A 751 -18.47 17.94 -7.41
CA HIS A 751 -17.66 18.88 -6.63
C HIS A 751 -16.19 18.45 -6.62
N PHE A 752 -15.30 19.42 -6.38
CA PHE A 752 -13.90 19.19 -6.03
C PHE A 752 -13.79 18.70 -4.60
N TRP A 753 -12.95 17.71 -4.35
CA TRP A 753 -12.80 17.11 -3.04
C TRP A 753 -11.84 17.91 -2.17
N SER A 754 -12.38 18.70 -1.24
CA SER A 754 -11.68 19.79 -0.54
C SER A 754 -10.61 19.36 0.45
N ASN A 755 -10.44 18.07 0.76
CA ASN A 755 -9.30 17.64 1.61
C ASN A 755 -7.94 17.93 0.97
N PHE A 756 -7.90 18.04 -0.37
CA PHE A 756 -6.83 18.70 -1.10
C PHE A 756 -7.42 19.95 -1.78
N GLU A 757 -6.95 21.12 -1.37
CA GLU A 757 -7.18 22.35 -2.10
C GLU A 757 -6.00 23.31 -1.92
N ILE A 758 -5.57 23.95 -3.01
CA ILE A 758 -4.66 25.10 -2.98
C ILE A 758 -5.46 26.29 -3.49
N ALA A 759 -5.71 27.27 -2.64
CA ALA A 759 -6.62 28.36 -3.00
C ALA A 759 -6.19 29.73 -2.48
N SER A 760 -6.69 30.74 -3.17
CA SER A 760 -6.45 32.15 -2.88
C SER A 760 -7.24 32.57 -1.64
N VAL A 761 -6.53 32.99 -0.59
CA VAL A 761 -7.14 33.53 0.64
C VAL A 761 -7.99 34.75 0.30
N LYS A 762 -7.52 35.61 -0.61
CA LYS A 762 -8.26 36.79 -1.08
C LYS A 762 -9.60 36.43 -1.72
N TYR A 763 -9.66 35.36 -2.50
CA TYR A 763 -10.91 34.88 -3.10
C TYR A 763 -11.88 34.35 -2.02
N MET A 764 -11.39 33.50 -1.10
CA MET A 764 -12.20 32.95 -0.02
C MET A 764 -12.68 34.02 0.98
N ARG A 765 -11.95 35.15 1.10
CA ARG A 765 -12.34 36.33 1.89
C ARG A 765 -13.16 37.37 1.10
N SER A 766 -13.42 37.14 -0.18
CA SER A 766 -14.14 38.10 -1.02
C SER A 766 -15.56 38.32 -0.50
N GLU A 767 -16.10 39.52 -0.72
CA GLU A 767 -17.47 39.86 -0.32
C GLU A 767 -18.49 38.91 -0.93
N GLY A 768 -18.27 38.48 -2.19
CA GLY A 768 -19.14 37.53 -2.89
C GLY A 768 -19.18 36.16 -2.20
N TYR A 769 -18.02 35.56 -1.94
CA TYR A 769 -17.94 34.28 -1.24
C TYR A 769 -18.52 34.36 0.18
N GLN A 770 -18.13 35.39 0.93
CA GLN A 770 -18.58 35.56 2.33
C GLN A 770 -20.08 35.85 2.42
N SER A 771 -20.66 36.54 1.43
CA SER A 771 -22.12 36.73 1.35
C SER A 771 -22.85 35.43 1.02
N TYR A 772 -22.28 34.61 0.13
CA TYR A 772 -22.81 33.28 -0.18
C TYR A 772 -22.79 32.36 1.04
N PHE A 773 -21.66 32.27 1.73
CA PHE A 773 -21.55 31.49 2.96
C PHE A 773 -22.57 31.94 4.02
N ARG A 774 -22.69 33.24 4.32
CA ARG A 774 -23.67 33.74 5.29
C ARG A 774 -25.10 33.36 4.90
N TYR A 775 -25.45 33.48 3.62
CA TYR A 775 -26.77 33.09 3.12
C TYR A 775 -27.06 31.60 3.33
N LEU A 776 -26.06 30.74 3.08
CA LEU A 776 -26.17 29.30 3.36
C LEU A 776 -26.25 29.01 4.87
N ASP A 777 -25.46 29.70 5.67
CA ASP A 777 -25.42 29.50 7.13
C ASP A 777 -26.76 29.86 7.77
N GLU A 778 -27.37 30.98 7.39
CA GLU A 778 -28.71 31.40 7.82
C GLU A 778 -29.81 30.43 7.37
N ALA A 779 -29.63 29.73 6.24
CA ALA A 779 -30.56 28.69 5.79
C ALA A 779 -30.50 27.41 6.65
N GLY A 780 -29.43 27.23 7.44
CA GLY A 780 -29.30 26.16 8.44
C GLY A 780 -28.99 24.76 7.89
N GLY A 781 -28.74 24.60 6.60
CA GLY A 781 -28.50 23.30 5.97
C GLY A 781 -27.24 22.57 6.46
N PHE A 782 -26.26 23.28 7.04
CA PHE A 782 -25.14 22.64 7.74
C PHE A 782 -25.60 21.77 8.93
N PHE A 783 -26.69 22.17 9.60
CA PHE A 783 -27.18 21.52 10.82
C PHE A 783 -28.44 20.68 10.61
N TYR A 784 -29.38 21.15 9.79
CA TYR A 784 -30.61 20.42 9.48
C TYR A 784 -30.41 19.35 8.39
N GLU A 785 -29.41 19.51 7.53
CA GLU A 785 -28.96 18.48 6.59
C GLU A 785 -27.55 18.02 6.97
N ARG A 786 -26.65 17.85 5.99
CA ARG A 786 -25.23 17.55 6.20
C ARG A 786 -24.39 18.16 5.09
N TRP A 787 -24.58 19.46 4.84
CA TRP A 787 -23.84 20.19 3.80
C TRP A 787 -22.34 20.11 4.08
N GLY A 788 -21.60 19.47 3.17
CA GLY A 788 -20.14 19.45 3.21
C GLY A 788 -19.57 20.77 2.69
N ASP A 789 -18.38 21.13 3.16
CA ASP A 789 -17.60 22.24 2.62
C ASP A 789 -17.21 22.02 1.15
N ALA A 790 -16.92 20.77 0.76
CA ALA A 790 -16.53 20.42 -0.59
C ALA A 790 -17.55 20.84 -1.68
N PRO A 791 -18.86 20.47 -1.60
CA PRO A 791 -19.86 21.00 -2.52
C PRO A 791 -20.10 22.51 -2.38
N VAL A 792 -19.98 23.08 -1.18
CA VAL A 792 -20.14 24.54 -0.98
C VAL A 792 -19.04 25.32 -1.71
N HIS A 793 -17.76 24.97 -1.52
CA HIS A 793 -16.61 25.57 -2.20
C HIS A 793 -16.75 25.41 -3.72
N SER A 794 -17.10 24.21 -4.18
CA SER A 794 -17.18 23.90 -5.61
C SER A 794 -18.29 24.66 -6.33
N ILE A 795 -19.45 24.80 -5.69
CA ILE A 795 -20.54 25.62 -6.23
C ILE A 795 -20.13 27.08 -6.28
N ALA A 796 -19.48 27.61 -5.24
CA ALA A 796 -18.98 28.99 -5.26
C ALA A 796 -17.96 29.20 -6.40
N VAL A 797 -17.01 28.28 -6.58
CA VAL A 797 -16.05 28.29 -7.69
C VAL A 797 -16.78 28.30 -9.04
N ALA A 798 -17.76 27.41 -9.23
CA ALA A 798 -18.49 27.31 -10.50
C ALA A 798 -19.35 28.54 -10.81
N LEU A 799 -19.83 29.24 -9.78
CA LEU A 799 -20.69 30.42 -9.91
C LEU A 799 -19.92 31.73 -9.97
N MET A 800 -18.72 31.83 -9.40
CA MET A 800 -18.02 33.11 -9.21
C MET A 800 -16.72 33.23 -10.02
N LEU A 801 -16.15 32.12 -10.48
CA LEU A 801 -14.87 32.09 -11.19
C LEU A 801 -15.05 31.71 -12.67
N LYS A 802 -14.01 31.98 -13.46
CA LYS A 802 -13.88 31.57 -14.86
C LYS A 802 -12.85 30.44 -15.01
N GLN A 803 -12.85 29.79 -16.16
CA GLN A 803 -11.93 28.68 -16.46
C GLN A 803 -10.46 28.99 -16.16
N SER A 804 -9.96 30.19 -16.50
CA SER A 804 -8.55 30.54 -16.26
C SER A 804 -8.15 30.65 -14.78
N ASP A 805 -9.12 30.67 -13.87
CA ASP A 805 -8.88 30.85 -12.43
C ASP A 805 -8.73 29.50 -11.70
N VAL A 806 -9.02 28.39 -12.37
CA VAL A 806 -9.06 27.04 -11.77
C VAL A 806 -8.03 26.12 -12.40
N HIS A 807 -7.29 25.40 -11.56
CA HIS A 807 -6.25 24.48 -12.00
C HIS A 807 -6.46 23.07 -11.45
N TRP A 808 -6.24 22.06 -12.29
CA TRP A 808 -6.17 20.67 -11.85
C TRP A 808 -4.70 20.29 -11.68
N PHE A 809 -4.29 19.95 -10.46
CA PHE A 809 -2.93 19.52 -10.15
C PHE A 809 -2.73 18.06 -10.55
N TYR A 810 -2.76 17.83 -11.85
CA TYR A 810 -2.72 16.49 -12.45
C TYR A 810 -1.41 15.73 -12.18
N ASP A 811 -0.30 16.44 -11.96
CA ASP A 811 1.01 15.87 -11.68
C ASP A 811 1.32 15.69 -10.18
N ILE A 812 0.38 16.04 -9.28
CA ILE A 812 0.52 15.80 -7.83
C ILE A 812 -0.25 14.53 -7.44
N GLY A 813 0.42 13.38 -7.50
CA GLY A 813 -0.16 12.11 -7.05
C GLY A 813 -0.61 12.19 -5.58
N TYR A 814 -1.88 11.91 -5.32
CA TYR A 814 -2.53 12.16 -4.03
C TYR A 814 -3.51 11.07 -3.66
N LYS A 815 -3.54 10.67 -2.38
CA LYS A 815 -4.47 9.65 -1.87
C LYS A 815 -5.04 10.05 -0.52
N HIS A 816 -6.34 9.88 -0.37
CA HIS A 816 -7.06 9.99 0.90
C HIS A 816 -8.10 8.86 0.95
N ASP A 817 -8.09 8.08 2.04
CA ASP A 817 -8.89 6.86 2.19
C ASP A 817 -8.80 5.92 0.97
N ASN A 818 -9.93 5.69 0.30
CA ASN A 818 -10.07 4.77 -0.83
C ASN A 818 -9.94 5.46 -2.20
N PHE A 819 -9.77 6.78 -2.22
CA PHE A 819 -9.66 7.54 -3.46
C PHE A 819 -8.21 7.95 -3.70
N GLU A 820 -7.71 7.59 -4.86
CA GLU A 820 -6.34 7.85 -5.29
C GLU A 820 -6.39 8.60 -6.62
N HIS A 821 -5.66 9.70 -6.71
CA HIS A 821 -5.32 10.37 -7.95
C HIS A 821 -3.87 10.01 -8.27
N CYS A 822 -3.66 9.33 -9.40
CA CYS A 822 -2.34 8.96 -9.89
C CYS A 822 -2.20 9.45 -11.35
N PRO A 823 -1.14 10.21 -11.68
CA PRO A 823 -0.83 10.56 -13.06
C PRO A 823 -0.73 9.30 -13.93
N THR A 824 -1.16 9.38 -15.19
CA THR A 824 -1.30 8.19 -16.06
C THR A 824 -0.30 8.10 -17.20
N GLU A 825 0.37 9.19 -17.59
CA GLU A 825 1.37 9.12 -18.66
C GLU A 825 2.73 8.67 -18.14
N GLU A 826 3.23 7.61 -18.76
CA GLU A 826 4.46 6.87 -18.45
C GLU A 826 5.70 7.74 -18.24
N LYS A 827 5.93 8.74 -19.09
CA LYS A 827 7.10 9.63 -19.01
C LYS A 827 7.15 10.41 -17.69
N TRP A 828 5.98 10.84 -17.20
CA TRP A 828 5.88 11.66 -15.99
C TRP A 828 5.93 10.82 -14.74
N LEU A 829 5.35 9.62 -14.78
CA LEU A 829 5.50 8.63 -13.72
C LEU A 829 6.96 8.32 -13.40
N THR A 830 7.82 8.23 -14.44
CA THR A 830 9.26 8.06 -14.25
C THR A 830 9.95 9.33 -13.78
N ASN A 831 9.60 10.49 -14.33
CA ASN A 831 10.27 11.76 -14.02
C ASN A 831 9.98 12.20 -12.58
N SER A 832 8.71 12.24 -12.20
CA SER A 832 8.25 12.59 -10.85
C SER A 832 8.37 11.44 -9.85
N LYS A 833 9.09 10.36 -10.20
CA LYS A 833 9.34 9.19 -9.34
C LYS A 833 8.09 8.68 -8.62
N CYS A 834 6.96 8.69 -9.31
CA CYS A 834 5.70 8.29 -8.72
C CYS A 834 5.77 6.82 -8.28
N TYR A 835 5.07 6.41 -7.22
CA TYR A 835 4.98 4.98 -6.84
C TYR A 835 3.56 4.42 -6.94
N CYS A 836 2.54 5.27 -7.11
CA CYS A 836 1.15 4.83 -7.28
C CYS A 836 0.95 4.01 -8.57
N ASP A 837 -0.10 3.19 -8.56
CA ASP A 837 -0.56 2.46 -9.75
C ASP A 837 -1.52 3.35 -10.55
N PRO A 838 -1.21 3.72 -11.80
CA PRO A 838 -2.13 4.49 -12.64
C PRO A 838 -3.51 3.86 -12.81
N SER A 839 -3.61 2.52 -12.71
CA SER A 839 -4.86 1.79 -12.83
C SER A 839 -5.81 2.00 -11.64
N THR A 840 -5.29 2.43 -10.49
CA THR A 840 -6.10 2.74 -9.29
C THR A 840 -6.63 4.17 -9.29
N SER A 841 -6.27 5.00 -10.27
CA SER A 841 -6.69 6.40 -10.32
C SER A 841 -8.22 6.52 -10.40
N PHE A 842 -8.79 7.32 -9.50
CA PHE A 842 -10.22 7.57 -9.42
C PHE A 842 -10.71 8.47 -10.56
N ASP A 843 -9.84 9.25 -11.20
CA ASP A 843 -10.19 10.32 -12.14
C ASP A 843 -11.15 9.90 -13.26
N PHE A 844 -11.06 8.66 -13.73
CA PHE A 844 -11.84 8.14 -14.86
C PHE A 844 -12.95 7.16 -14.45
N ASN A 845 -13.19 7.00 -13.14
CA ASN A 845 -14.30 6.19 -12.63
C ASN A 845 -15.66 6.86 -12.87
N LEU A 846 -16.75 6.07 -12.90
CA LEU A 846 -18.12 6.59 -13.12
C LEU A 846 -18.58 7.61 -12.06
N GLY A 847 -18.04 7.51 -10.83
CA GLY A 847 -18.33 8.45 -9.74
C GLY A 847 -17.50 9.74 -9.78
N SER A 848 -16.48 9.80 -10.65
CA SER A 848 -15.61 10.97 -10.81
C SER A 848 -16.27 12.05 -11.66
N CYS A 849 -15.90 13.29 -11.38
CA CYS A 849 -16.28 14.46 -12.15
C CYS A 849 -15.11 15.07 -12.95
N THR A 850 -13.93 14.44 -12.94
CA THR A 850 -12.74 14.91 -13.66
C THR A 850 -12.95 14.95 -15.17
N ASN A 851 -13.62 13.94 -15.76
CA ASN A 851 -13.96 13.95 -17.19
C ASN A 851 -14.86 15.14 -17.58
N LEU A 852 -15.85 15.46 -16.73
CA LEU A 852 -16.69 16.63 -16.92
C LEU A 852 -15.87 17.92 -16.81
N PHE A 853 -14.93 17.98 -15.87
CA PHE A 853 -14.01 19.11 -15.75
C PHE A 853 -13.18 19.32 -17.03
N LEU A 854 -12.54 18.27 -17.54
CA LEU A 854 -11.75 18.35 -18.78
C LEU A 854 -12.57 18.81 -19.98
N ASP A 855 -13.79 18.30 -20.10
CA ASP A 855 -14.74 18.67 -21.15
C ASP A 855 -15.19 20.15 -21.04
N VAL A 856 -15.48 20.63 -19.83
CA VAL A 856 -15.80 22.05 -19.59
C VAL A 856 -14.60 22.96 -19.88
N MET A 857 -13.39 22.52 -19.52
CA MET A 857 -12.16 23.26 -19.76
C MET A 857 -11.68 23.20 -21.22
N ASN A 858 -12.30 22.35 -22.06
CA ASN A 858 -11.88 22.04 -23.42
C ASN A 858 -10.38 21.71 -23.50
N ARG A 859 -9.93 20.82 -22.60
CA ARG A 859 -8.52 20.50 -22.36
C ARG A 859 -8.33 19.01 -22.10
N THR A 860 -7.12 18.52 -22.36
CA THR A 860 -6.70 17.16 -22.01
C THR A 860 -5.93 17.15 -20.69
N ALA A 861 -5.81 15.98 -20.05
CA ALA A 861 -5.01 15.84 -18.82
C ALA A 861 -3.58 16.38 -18.99
N SER A 862 -2.94 16.07 -20.11
CA SER A 862 -1.60 16.57 -20.46
C SER A 862 -1.45 18.09 -20.49
N SER A 863 -2.53 18.85 -20.68
CA SER A 863 -2.49 20.33 -20.65
C SER A 863 -2.34 20.92 -19.25
N PHE A 864 -2.49 20.09 -18.22
CA PHE A 864 -2.35 20.47 -16.82
C PHE A 864 -1.02 20.05 -16.22
N ILE A 865 -0.15 19.38 -16.99
CA ILE A 865 1.18 18.99 -16.55
C ILE A 865 2.07 20.23 -16.48
N VAL A 866 2.65 20.45 -15.30
CA VAL A 866 3.58 21.56 -15.04
C VAL A 866 5.00 21.06 -15.06
N THR A 867 5.23 19.87 -14.49
CA THR A 867 6.53 19.21 -14.44
C THR A 867 7.16 19.06 -15.84
N ARG A 868 8.47 19.29 -15.97
CA ARG A 868 9.23 19.10 -17.21
C ARG A 868 10.20 17.93 -17.07
N PRO A 869 10.45 17.16 -18.15
CA PRO A 869 11.44 16.09 -18.13
C PRO A 869 12.82 16.72 -18.02
N ASP A 870 13.77 16.04 -17.39
CA ASP A 870 15.16 16.49 -17.44
C ASP A 870 15.64 16.60 -18.91
N PRO A 871 16.50 17.58 -19.26
CA PRO A 871 17.01 17.72 -20.62
C PRO A 871 17.75 16.47 -21.13
N GLU A 872 18.32 15.67 -20.21
CA GLU A 872 19.00 14.39 -20.52
C GLU A 872 18.01 13.26 -20.87
N ASP A 873 16.71 13.44 -20.62
CA ASP A 873 15.63 12.47 -20.87
C ASP A 873 14.85 12.73 -22.18
N LEU A 874 15.20 13.78 -22.92
CA LEU A 874 14.71 13.97 -24.29
C LEU A 874 15.44 12.95 -25.20
N PRO A 875 14.72 12.12 -25.98
CA PRO A 875 15.38 11.24 -26.92
C PRO A 875 16.21 12.08 -27.90
N ILE A 876 17.49 11.75 -28.03
CA ILE A 876 18.36 12.21 -29.13
C ILE A 876 17.76 11.72 -30.46
#